data_AF-A0AAD2HII6-F1
#
_entry.id   AF-A0AAD2HII6-F1
#
_cell.length_a   1.000
_cell.length_b   1.000
_cell.length_c   1.000
_cell.angle_alpha   90.00
_cell.angle_beta   90.00
_cell.angle_gamma   90.00
#
_symmetry.space_group_name_H-M   'P 1'
#
loop_
_entity.id
_entity.type
_entity.pdbx_description
1 polymer ?
#
loop_
_entity_poly.entity_id
_entity_poly.type
_entity_poly.pdbx_seq_one_letter_code
_entity_poly.pdbx_strand_id
1 'polypeptide(L)'
;MRWRQYWPESVLLAFLLSFQASKWIRNATVAATPITPGWTAERKLAVRETTRELWYHGYKNYMDFAFPLDELTPLSCSGQGPNWEHPEDIAVNDVAGNFSLTLIDVLDTLVVLDDRPGFEQAVKNVIEWVSFDVNTRPQVFETNIRVLGGLLSGHIFASREGHPFHLQWYKGELLDMALDLAERLLPSFSTPTGMPYARVNLRHGVLKGEGIDSCDVEFLDVWDDSYAAIMRWSRSADGFWYRPVNIYSGELSYYTIDSLAAFWPGLQGIDQDRERNQLQSVAAVLWPAEVYDSHFKQATSFQYPLRPEFIESTWYLYRATGDSFYLDVGERVLNDIVARSKVPCGLTGIKDLRDNTRDDRMESFALSETLKYLFLLFDEDNPLHHDDSPWVFTTEGHILMLDKAHEKPISPSRRKMRNIENHQCPAYKPPKRAGLTMGILSRGDVDYARELLGQSDTDDVRKHWSLYGWCERPNVNLFAYDYVLSPHGKVIAEDLSPSRLKLDIRDDGFILHNVTGVRIHIVQRLDGRGYDVRKLGHYDVRAGHLVYINDTTIFGHPDGTKDSDHVRPLDMPMRFHIESASELGTDIYTGHPDLLDTADVFVSGYTALFGAVLASGASSKGLPLRMDSEAGLAVARDPSNHYGCEMYDQAMPDVVVLVQRGECTFLEKLLMAKAAGAAGVLVVSTEQVALNPTADRLELEKAGDLSDVGLLVLPPDVGLLVYNMLDRTEERGGQVVLQLDPEQLPLLPEPAEAQTAEAASPKIMYLNGLPLLNTRLLI
;
A
#
# COMPACT_ATOMS: atom_id res chain seq x y z
N MET A 1 61.36 13.92 54.15
CA MET A 1 61.39 13.70 52.68
C MET A 1 61.36 15.06 51.99
N ARG A 2 62.22 15.30 50.99
CA ARG A 2 62.64 16.62 50.47
C ARG A 2 61.60 17.32 49.56
N TRP A 3 60.40 17.57 50.07
CA TRP A 3 59.34 18.30 49.32
C TRP A 3 59.57 19.81 49.21
N ARG A 4 60.44 20.40 50.04
CA ARG A 4 60.76 21.84 50.00
C ARG A 4 61.77 22.24 48.93
N GLN A 5 62.49 21.30 48.33
CA GLN A 5 63.58 21.61 47.41
C GLN A 5 63.12 21.75 45.95
N TYR A 6 61.99 21.13 45.60
CA TYR A 6 61.41 21.15 44.24
C TYR A 6 60.17 22.05 44.11
N TRP A 7 59.80 22.77 45.19
CA TRP A 7 58.66 23.69 45.20
C TRP A 7 58.80 24.85 44.19
N PRO A 8 59.96 25.49 44.01
CA PRO A 8 60.10 26.56 43.03
C PRO A 8 59.96 26.06 41.60
N GLU A 9 60.56 24.90 41.29
CA GLU A 9 60.55 24.30 39.96
C GLU A 9 59.17 23.76 39.59
N SER A 10 58.43 23.21 40.55
CA SER A 10 57.06 22.72 40.36
C SER A 10 56.06 23.85 40.11
N VAL A 11 56.23 24.99 40.81
CA VAL A 11 55.40 26.19 40.59
C VAL A 11 55.70 26.82 39.24
N LEU A 12 56.97 26.83 38.81
CA LEU A 12 57.37 27.35 37.50
C LEU A 12 56.87 26.46 36.36
N LEU A 13 56.87 25.14 36.53
CA LEU A 13 56.26 24.18 35.59
C LEU A 13 54.74 24.35 35.52
N ALA A 14 54.06 24.56 36.66
CA ALA A 14 52.62 24.84 36.69
C ALA A 14 52.26 26.20 36.06
N PHE A 15 53.12 27.21 36.22
CA PHE A 15 52.96 28.50 35.55
C PHE A 15 53.20 28.40 34.04
N LEU A 16 54.19 27.63 33.59
CA LEU A 16 54.44 27.40 32.17
C LEU A 16 53.36 26.54 31.51
N LEU A 17 52.87 25.51 32.21
CA LEU A 17 51.73 24.70 31.77
C LEU A 17 50.43 25.49 31.74
N SER A 18 50.18 26.41 32.68
CA SER A 18 49.00 27.29 32.63
C SER A 18 49.11 28.36 31.54
N PHE A 19 50.31 28.86 31.23
CA PHE A 19 50.51 29.80 30.12
C PHE A 19 50.39 29.09 28.76
N GLN A 20 50.92 27.88 28.61
CA GLN A 20 50.71 27.02 27.45
C GLN A 20 49.26 26.58 27.33
N ALA A 21 48.58 26.20 28.42
CA ALA A 21 47.15 25.90 28.42
C ALA A 21 46.32 27.15 28.09
N SER A 22 46.70 28.36 28.49
CA SER A 22 46.01 29.59 28.09
C SER A 22 46.22 29.91 26.61
N LYS A 23 47.39 29.60 26.03
CA LYS A 23 47.63 29.68 24.58
C LYS A 23 46.90 28.57 23.82
N TRP A 24 46.79 27.37 24.40
CA TRP A 24 46.03 26.26 23.84
C TRP A 24 44.54 26.55 23.91
N ILE A 25 44.01 27.15 24.99
CA ILE A 25 42.61 27.58 25.12
C ILE A 25 42.30 28.79 24.23
N ARG A 26 43.24 29.72 24.02
CA ARG A 26 43.08 30.85 23.07
C ARG A 26 43.26 30.45 21.60
N ASN A 27 43.94 29.34 21.31
CA ASN A 27 44.04 28.76 19.96
C ASN A 27 43.03 27.61 19.73
N ALA A 28 42.44 27.06 20.80
CA ALA A 28 41.36 26.05 20.80
C ALA A 28 39.98 26.64 21.13
N THR A 29 39.87 27.97 21.25
CA THR A 29 38.77 28.67 20.59
C THR A 29 39.05 28.60 19.09
N VAL A 30 38.90 27.40 18.54
CA VAL A 30 38.38 27.24 17.18
C VAL A 30 37.21 28.20 17.15
N ALA A 31 37.28 29.18 16.25
CA ALA A 31 36.17 30.06 15.99
C ALA A 31 34.94 29.15 15.83
N ALA A 32 34.07 29.15 16.83
CA ALA A 32 32.73 28.63 16.65
C ALA A 32 32.21 29.45 15.48
N THR A 33 32.09 28.78 14.33
CA THR A 33 31.39 29.32 13.18
C THR A 33 30.07 29.86 13.71
N PRO A 34 29.68 31.09 13.32
CA PRO A 34 28.46 31.67 13.84
C PRO A 34 27.34 30.70 13.53
N ILE A 35 26.68 30.20 14.59
CA ILE A 35 25.31 29.69 14.48
C ILE A 35 24.60 30.76 13.66
N THR A 36 24.13 30.42 12.46
CA THR A 36 23.29 31.31 11.67
C THR A 36 22.27 31.88 12.64
N PRO A 37 22.17 33.22 12.80
CA PRO A 37 21.22 33.77 13.74
C PRO A 37 19.84 33.18 13.41
N GLY A 38 19.18 32.61 14.42
CA GLY A 38 17.91 31.94 14.24
C GLY A 38 16.92 32.84 13.50
N TRP A 39 15.98 32.23 12.77
CA TRP A 39 15.00 32.96 11.97
C TRP A 39 14.22 33.97 12.81
N THR A 40 14.45 35.27 12.56
CA THR A 40 13.65 36.35 13.14
C THR A 40 12.47 36.69 12.23
N ALA A 41 11.45 37.35 12.77
CA ALA A 41 10.30 37.80 11.99
C ALA A 41 10.74 38.76 10.85
N GLU A 42 11.71 39.62 11.11
CA GLU A 42 12.24 40.56 10.11
C GLU A 42 12.96 39.84 8.96
N ARG A 43 13.69 38.75 9.25
CA ARG A 43 14.33 37.97 8.20
C ARG A 43 13.31 37.23 7.34
N LYS A 44 12.31 36.57 7.96
CA LYS A 44 11.21 35.92 7.23
C LYS A 44 10.50 36.93 6.32
N LEU A 45 10.17 38.10 6.86
CA LEU A 45 9.57 39.19 6.12
C LEU A 45 10.43 39.63 4.93
N ALA A 46 11.75 39.82 5.12
CA ALA A 46 12.64 40.22 4.03
C ALA A 46 12.69 39.20 2.89
N VAL A 47 12.73 37.90 3.22
CA VAL A 47 12.75 36.81 2.23
C VAL A 47 11.40 36.69 1.52
N ARG A 48 10.28 36.86 2.26
CA ARG A 48 8.92 36.95 1.71
C ARG A 48 8.81 38.08 0.68
N GLU A 49 9.26 39.29 1.01
CA GLU A 49 9.20 40.44 0.09
C GLU A 49 10.13 40.26 -1.11
N THR A 50 11.30 39.65 -0.94
CA THR A 50 12.19 39.29 -2.07
C THR A 50 11.49 38.33 -3.03
N THR A 51 10.75 37.34 -2.50
CA THR A 51 9.95 36.41 -3.30
C THR A 51 8.83 37.14 -4.05
N ARG A 52 8.12 38.04 -3.37
CA ARG A 52 7.08 38.90 -3.97
C ARG A 52 7.66 39.74 -5.12
N GLU A 53 8.81 40.38 -4.93
CA GLU A 53 9.47 41.18 -5.96
C GLU A 53 9.86 40.34 -7.18
N LEU A 54 10.37 39.13 -6.95
CA LEU A 54 10.71 38.19 -8.01
C LEU A 54 9.48 37.73 -8.79
N TRP A 55 8.37 37.47 -8.08
CA TRP A 55 7.10 37.13 -8.70
C TRP A 55 6.59 38.25 -9.60
N TYR A 56 6.57 39.50 -9.11
CA TYR A 56 6.17 40.65 -9.93
C TYR A 56 7.12 40.91 -11.08
N HIS A 57 8.41 40.59 -10.94
CA HIS A 57 9.35 40.64 -12.05
C HIS A 57 8.92 39.68 -13.16
N GLY A 58 8.58 38.43 -12.85
CA GLY A 58 8.05 37.49 -13.85
C GLY A 58 6.70 37.94 -14.44
N TYR A 59 5.74 38.26 -13.59
CA TYR A 59 4.37 38.60 -14.00
C TYR A 59 4.29 39.88 -14.85
N LYS A 60 4.99 40.96 -14.45
CA LYS A 60 4.98 42.21 -15.23
C LYS A 60 5.60 42.02 -16.61
N ASN A 61 6.70 41.28 -16.70
CA ASN A 61 7.32 40.99 -17.98
C ASN A 61 6.44 40.09 -18.87
N TYR A 62 5.69 39.14 -18.28
CA TYR A 62 4.67 38.41 -19.03
C TYR A 62 3.62 39.38 -19.60
N MET A 63 3.08 40.29 -18.77
CA MET A 63 2.10 41.28 -19.21
C MET A 63 2.64 42.24 -20.28
N ASP A 64 3.92 42.60 -20.22
CA ASP A 64 4.55 43.54 -21.15
C ASP A 64 4.94 42.91 -22.50
N PHE A 65 5.41 41.64 -22.49
CA PHE A 65 6.04 41.01 -23.66
C PHE A 65 5.29 39.82 -24.25
N ALA A 66 4.44 39.16 -23.47
CA ALA A 66 3.83 37.90 -23.85
C ALA A 66 2.29 37.97 -23.92
N PHE A 67 1.64 38.70 -23.03
CA PHE A 67 0.18 38.86 -23.04
C PHE A 67 -0.32 39.38 -24.42
N PRO A 68 -1.34 38.76 -25.05
CA PRO A 68 -2.26 37.75 -24.51
C PRO A 68 -1.88 36.28 -24.79
N LEU A 69 -0.65 35.98 -25.21
CA LEU A 69 -0.18 34.61 -25.44
C LEU A 69 -0.05 33.83 -24.11
N ASP A 70 0.15 32.52 -24.21
CA ASP A 70 0.05 31.59 -23.09
C ASP A 70 1.24 31.71 -22.13
N GLU A 71 2.45 31.76 -22.66
CA GLU A 71 3.70 31.78 -21.89
C GLU A 71 4.67 32.85 -22.42
N LEU A 72 5.68 33.16 -21.62
CA LEU A 72 6.73 34.12 -21.93
C LEU A 72 8.01 33.38 -22.33
N THR A 73 8.67 33.87 -23.38
CA THR A 73 10.05 33.51 -23.74
C THR A 73 10.98 34.63 -23.26
N PRO A 74 11.59 34.50 -22.07
CA PRO A 74 12.19 35.60 -21.30
C PRO A 74 13.59 36.03 -21.79
N LEU A 75 14.24 35.29 -22.68
CA LEU A 75 15.49 35.68 -23.34
C LEU A 75 15.19 36.44 -24.64
N SER A 76 14.18 36.01 -25.39
CA SER A 76 13.71 36.70 -26.60
C SER A 76 12.79 37.89 -26.31
N CYS A 77 12.28 38.02 -25.09
CA CYS A 77 11.30 39.05 -24.69
C CYS A 77 10.06 39.04 -25.60
N SER A 78 9.50 37.84 -25.81
CA SER A 78 8.31 37.60 -26.64
C SER A 78 7.36 36.61 -25.96
N GLY A 79 6.16 36.44 -26.50
CA GLY A 79 5.22 35.41 -26.04
C GLY A 79 5.25 34.15 -26.89
N GLN A 80 4.85 33.04 -26.28
CA GLN A 80 4.66 31.74 -26.90
C GLN A 80 3.20 31.33 -26.78
N GLY A 81 2.62 30.92 -27.91
CA GLY A 81 1.30 30.30 -27.99
C GLY A 81 1.39 28.99 -28.79
N PRO A 82 0.26 28.44 -29.26
CA PRO A 82 0.26 27.22 -30.04
C PRO A 82 1.10 27.37 -31.32
N ASN A 83 1.81 26.30 -31.66
CA ASN A 83 2.50 26.15 -32.93
C ASN A 83 1.48 25.82 -34.04
N TRP A 84 0.97 26.85 -34.70
CA TRP A 84 -0.02 26.72 -35.77
C TRP A 84 0.52 26.05 -37.03
N GLU A 85 1.83 26.15 -37.28
CA GLU A 85 2.48 25.55 -38.45
C GLU A 85 2.68 24.04 -38.28
N HIS A 86 2.86 23.60 -37.03
CA HIS A 86 3.02 22.20 -36.64
C HIS A 86 2.00 21.80 -35.56
N PRO A 87 0.73 21.55 -35.91
CA PRO A 87 -0.30 21.11 -34.97
C PRO A 87 0.05 19.81 -34.22
N GLU A 88 0.96 19.00 -34.77
CA GLU A 88 1.51 17.78 -34.18
C GLU A 88 2.59 18.01 -33.12
N ASP A 89 3.05 19.25 -32.90
CA ASP A 89 4.06 19.60 -31.91
C ASP A 89 3.49 19.50 -30.49
N ILE A 90 3.49 18.28 -29.97
CA ILE A 90 2.97 17.92 -28.65
C ILE A 90 3.64 18.71 -27.53
N ALA A 91 4.94 18.98 -27.63
CA ALA A 91 5.69 19.62 -26.55
C ALA A 91 5.22 21.05 -26.27
N VAL A 92 4.71 21.75 -27.29
CA VAL A 92 4.20 23.13 -27.16
C VAL A 92 2.67 23.13 -27.09
N ASN A 93 1.99 22.39 -27.96
CA ASN A 93 0.54 22.49 -28.14
C ASN A 93 -0.28 21.79 -27.05
N ASP A 94 0.32 20.90 -26.25
CA ASP A 94 -0.39 20.26 -25.13
C ASP A 94 -0.74 21.26 -24.02
N VAL A 95 0.11 22.27 -23.83
CA VAL A 95 -0.01 23.30 -22.79
C VAL A 95 -0.54 24.62 -23.39
N ALA A 96 -0.06 25.02 -24.57
CA ALA A 96 -0.45 26.26 -25.22
C ALA A 96 -1.73 26.07 -26.05
N GLY A 97 -2.88 26.50 -25.51
CA GLY A 97 -4.16 26.47 -26.21
C GLY A 97 -4.65 27.82 -26.75
N ASN A 98 -3.84 28.88 -26.63
CA ASN A 98 -4.15 30.28 -26.96
C ASN A 98 -5.30 30.87 -26.11
N PHE A 99 -5.19 30.70 -24.80
CA PHE A 99 -6.18 31.16 -23.81
C PHE A 99 -5.55 31.98 -22.68
N SER A 100 -4.38 32.59 -22.93
CA SER A 100 -3.64 33.38 -21.94
C SER A 100 -3.34 32.56 -20.67
N LEU A 101 -2.80 31.35 -20.83
CA LEU A 101 -2.53 30.40 -19.75
C LEU A 101 -1.97 31.06 -18.49
N THR A 102 -0.82 31.75 -18.59
CA THR A 102 -0.15 32.37 -17.43
C THR A 102 -1.06 33.36 -16.70
N LEU A 103 -1.93 34.09 -17.39
CA LEU A 103 -2.87 35.03 -16.75
C LEU A 103 -3.92 34.31 -15.91
N ILE A 104 -4.47 33.20 -16.41
CA ILE A 104 -5.47 32.40 -15.70
C ILE A 104 -4.83 31.71 -14.48
N ASP A 105 -3.65 31.14 -14.70
CA ASP A 105 -2.94 30.32 -13.73
C ASP A 105 -2.54 31.11 -12.47
N VAL A 106 -2.30 32.42 -12.61
CA VAL A 106 -1.86 33.27 -11.49
C VAL A 106 -2.97 34.00 -10.74
N LEU A 107 -4.24 33.80 -11.09
CA LEU A 107 -5.37 34.54 -10.48
C LEU A 107 -5.37 34.42 -8.96
N ASP A 108 -5.19 33.23 -8.42
CA ASP A 108 -5.17 33.02 -6.97
C ASP A 108 -3.81 33.29 -6.32
N THR A 109 -2.72 33.32 -7.09
CA THR A 109 -1.44 33.83 -6.57
C THR A 109 -1.55 35.31 -6.20
N LEU A 110 -2.29 36.11 -6.96
CA LEU A 110 -2.56 37.51 -6.61
C LEU A 110 -3.32 37.62 -5.27
N VAL A 111 -4.18 36.64 -4.96
CA VAL A 111 -4.87 36.54 -3.66
C VAL A 111 -3.88 36.17 -2.56
N VAL A 112 -3.02 35.17 -2.78
CA VAL A 112 -1.95 34.75 -1.85
C VAL A 112 -1.03 35.92 -1.50
N LEU A 113 -0.69 36.75 -2.49
CA LEU A 113 0.16 37.92 -2.33
C LEU A 113 -0.57 39.11 -1.69
N ASP A 114 -1.85 39.01 -1.35
CA ASP A 114 -2.64 40.14 -0.83
C ASP A 114 -2.76 41.34 -1.82
N ASP A 115 -2.80 41.10 -3.14
CA ASP A 115 -2.94 42.14 -4.18
C ASP A 115 -4.34 42.17 -4.80
N ARG A 116 -5.29 42.79 -4.08
CA ARG A 116 -6.67 42.94 -4.55
C ARG A 116 -6.80 43.75 -5.85
N PRO A 117 -6.12 44.91 -6.04
CA PRO A 117 -6.18 45.63 -7.30
C PRO A 117 -5.65 44.82 -8.49
N GLY A 118 -4.51 44.13 -8.31
CA GLY A 118 -3.96 43.25 -9.35
C GLY A 118 -4.90 42.09 -9.68
N PHE A 119 -5.49 41.45 -8.66
CA PHE A 119 -6.50 40.41 -8.84
C PHE A 119 -7.70 40.92 -9.64
N GLU A 120 -8.27 42.07 -9.26
CA GLU A 120 -9.42 42.65 -9.98
C GLU A 120 -9.09 42.93 -11.46
N GLN A 121 -7.89 43.45 -11.73
CA GLN A 121 -7.45 43.73 -13.10
C GLN A 121 -7.22 42.43 -13.89
N ALA A 122 -6.64 41.41 -13.27
CA ALA A 122 -6.43 40.11 -13.90
C ALA A 122 -7.76 39.44 -14.26
N VAL A 123 -8.76 39.46 -13.35
CA VAL A 123 -10.11 38.95 -13.63
C VAL A 123 -10.75 39.68 -14.81
N LYS A 124 -10.63 41.01 -14.90
CA LYS A 124 -11.14 41.78 -16.05
C LYS A 124 -10.44 41.37 -17.35
N ASN A 125 -9.12 41.22 -17.32
CA ASN A 125 -8.35 40.80 -18.50
C ASN A 125 -8.76 39.40 -18.96
N VAL A 126 -8.99 38.46 -18.04
CA VAL A 126 -9.47 37.10 -18.37
C VAL A 126 -10.84 37.18 -19.07
N ILE A 127 -11.79 37.93 -18.50
CA ILE A 127 -13.14 38.10 -19.08
C ILE A 127 -13.08 38.75 -20.47
N GLU A 128 -12.16 39.69 -20.69
CA GLU A 128 -12.08 40.45 -21.94
C GLU A 128 -11.35 39.68 -23.06
N TRP A 129 -10.29 38.95 -22.74
CA TRP A 129 -9.35 38.42 -23.74
C TRP A 129 -9.42 36.91 -23.96
N VAL A 130 -9.93 36.13 -23.01
CA VAL A 130 -9.90 34.67 -23.07
C VAL A 130 -11.16 34.13 -23.77
N SER A 131 -10.95 33.16 -24.66
CA SER A 131 -12.02 32.39 -25.31
C SER A 131 -11.57 30.94 -25.49
N PHE A 132 -12.50 29.99 -25.33
CA PHE A 132 -12.25 28.56 -25.55
C PHE A 132 -12.77 28.05 -26.90
N ASP A 133 -13.41 28.91 -27.72
CA ASP A 133 -13.74 28.57 -29.11
C ASP A 133 -12.52 28.74 -30.03
N VAL A 134 -11.48 27.97 -29.75
CA VAL A 134 -10.20 27.99 -30.45
C VAL A 134 -9.99 26.64 -31.13
N ASN A 135 -9.46 26.65 -32.37
CA ASN A 135 -9.13 25.43 -33.09
C ASN A 135 -7.74 24.89 -32.69
N THR A 136 -7.59 24.57 -31.41
CA THR A 136 -6.37 24.00 -30.81
C THR A 136 -6.69 22.63 -30.19
N ARG A 137 -5.66 21.82 -29.95
CA ARG A 137 -5.77 20.45 -29.42
C ARG A 137 -4.95 20.30 -28.13
N PRO A 138 -5.27 21.05 -27.07
CA PRO A 138 -4.53 20.96 -25.81
C PRO A 138 -4.78 19.62 -25.11
N GLN A 139 -3.90 19.31 -24.16
CA GLN A 139 -4.02 18.11 -23.33
C GLN A 139 -5.10 18.32 -22.27
N VAL A 140 -5.97 17.31 -22.10
CA VAL A 140 -7.12 17.37 -21.16
C VAL A 140 -6.63 17.55 -19.72
N PHE A 141 -5.57 16.83 -19.35
CA PHE A 141 -4.96 16.93 -18.03
C PHE A 141 -4.46 18.35 -17.71
N GLU A 142 -3.59 18.90 -18.56
CA GLU A 142 -3.02 20.25 -18.40
C GLU A 142 -4.12 21.32 -18.39
N THR A 143 -5.07 21.23 -19.32
CA THR A 143 -6.18 22.18 -19.40
C THR A 143 -7.07 22.12 -18.16
N ASN A 144 -7.29 20.93 -17.60
CA ASN A 144 -8.08 20.75 -16.40
C ASN A 144 -7.38 21.32 -15.15
N ILE A 145 -6.10 20.99 -14.94
CA ILE A 145 -5.43 21.41 -13.71
C ILE A 145 -5.10 22.91 -13.74
N ARG A 146 -4.65 23.47 -14.87
CA ARG A 146 -4.22 24.88 -14.95
C ARG A 146 -5.36 25.85 -15.25
N VAL A 147 -6.18 25.55 -16.26
CA VAL A 147 -7.19 26.51 -16.75
C VAL A 147 -8.48 26.38 -15.96
N LEU A 148 -9.04 25.17 -15.90
CA LEU A 148 -10.27 24.93 -15.14
C LEU A 148 -10.03 25.18 -13.65
N GLY A 149 -8.92 24.69 -13.09
CA GLY A 149 -8.50 24.96 -11.72
C GLY A 149 -8.37 26.46 -11.42
N GLY A 150 -7.63 27.21 -12.25
CA GLY A 150 -7.43 28.65 -12.08
C GLY A 150 -8.72 29.46 -12.19
N LEU A 151 -9.61 29.14 -13.13
CA LEU A 151 -10.91 29.79 -13.26
C LEU A 151 -11.82 29.55 -12.04
N LEU A 152 -11.88 28.30 -11.56
CA LEU A 152 -12.69 27.94 -10.39
C LEU A 152 -12.17 28.63 -9.13
N SER A 153 -10.85 28.61 -8.92
CA SER A 153 -10.21 29.30 -7.80
C SER A 153 -10.44 30.81 -7.84
N GLY A 154 -10.21 31.45 -8.99
CA GLY A 154 -10.51 32.87 -9.21
C GLY A 154 -11.98 33.21 -8.98
N HIS A 155 -12.91 32.37 -9.46
CA HIS A 155 -14.34 32.54 -9.22
C HIS A 155 -14.69 32.54 -7.73
N ILE A 156 -14.15 31.58 -6.96
CA ILE A 156 -14.41 31.46 -5.51
C ILE A 156 -14.04 32.76 -4.80
N PHE A 157 -12.86 33.32 -5.10
CA PHE A 157 -12.41 34.57 -4.45
C PHE A 157 -13.17 35.81 -4.92
N ALA A 158 -13.54 35.89 -6.20
CA ALA A 158 -14.26 37.03 -6.75
C ALA A 158 -15.72 37.08 -6.28
N SER A 159 -16.40 35.93 -6.16
CA SER A 159 -17.84 35.84 -5.86
C SER A 159 -18.19 35.85 -4.36
N ARG A 160 -17.29 35.41 -3.49
CA ARG A 160 -17.62 35.16 -2.08
C ARG A 160 -17.82 36.44 -1.27
N GLU A 161 -19.07 36.75 -0.94
CA GLU A 161 -19.42 37.88 -0.06
C GLU A 161 -18.68 37.80 1.29
N GLY A 162 -18.21 38.96 1.76
CA GLY A 162 -17.47 39.08 3.02
C GLY A 162 -15.99 38.69 2.95
N HIS A 163 -15.52 38.11 1.83
CA HIS A 163 -14.09 37.87 1.61
C HIS A 163 -13.38 39.17 1.15
N PRO A 164 -12.11 39.45 1.56
CA PRO A 164 -11.40 40.67 1.17
C PRO A 164 -11.28 40.88 -0.35
N PHE A 165 -11.23 39.78 -1.11
CA PHE A 165 -11.09 39.77 -2.57
C PHE A 165 -12.42 39.76 -3.33
N HIS A 166 -13.55 39.83 -2.63
CA HIS A 166 -14.86 39.92 -3.26
C HIS A 166 -14.95 41.14 -4.19
N LEU A 167 -15.40 40.90 -5.42
CA LEU A 167 -15.56 41.92 -6.46
C LEU A 167 -17.06 42.21 -6.64
N GLN A 168 -17.52 43.37 -6.17
CA GLN A 168 -18.95 43.72 -6.18
C GLN A 168 -19.58 43.75 -7.58
N TRP A 169 -18.78 44.00 -8.62
CA TRP A 169 -19.26 44.07 -10.00
C TRP A 169 -19.31 42.71 -10.70
N TYR A 170 -18.63 41.71 -10.15
CA TYR A 170 -18.45 40.39 -10.73
C TYR A 170 -19.75 39.57 -10.60
N LYS A 171 -20.16 38.90 -11.68
CA LYS A 171 -21.47 38.23 -11.80
C LYS A 171 -21.36 36.72 -12.01
N GLY A 172 -20.15 36.16 -11.89
CA GLY A 172 -19.91 34.73 -12.08
C GLY A 172 -19.27 34.38 -13.43
N GLU A 173 -18.77 35.36 -14.18
CA GLU A 173 -18.24 35.17 -15.54
C GLU A 173 -17.15 34.08 -15.61
N LEU A 174 -16.22 34.05 -14.64
CA LEU A 174 -15.20 32.97 -14.58
C LEU A 174 -15.81 31.58 -14.36
N LEU A 175 -16.94 31.44 -13.66
CA LEU A 175 -17.64 30.16 -13.51
C LEU A 175 -18.33 29.76 -14.81
N ASP A 176 -18.95 30.70 -15.51
CA ASP A 176 -19.54 30.45 -16.83
C ASP A 176 -18.47 29.99 -17.83
N MET A 177 -17.29 30.62 -17.78
CA MET A 177 -16.11 30.21 -18.55
C MET A 177 -15.58 28.84 -18.15
N ALA A 178 -15.52 28.53 -16.85
CA ALA A 178 -15.13 27.22 -16.35
C ALA A 178 -16.09 26.12 -16.83
N LEU A 179 -17.40 26.42 -16.85
CA LEU A 179 -18.42 25.52 -17.36
C LEU A 179 -18.28 25.30 -18.88
N ASP A 180 -18.11 26.36 -19.68
CA ASP A 180 -17.87 26.24 -21.13
C ASP A 180 -16.63 25.38 -21.43
N LEU A 181 -15.54 25.60 -20.69
CA LEU A 181 -14.35 24.77 -20.82
C LEU A 181 -14.61 23.31 -20.43
N ALA A 182 -15.24 23.06 -19.28
CA ALA A 182 -15.54 21.72 -18.81
C ALA A 182 -16.44 20.97 -19.82
N GLU A 183 -17.46 21.62 -20.37
CA GLU A 183 -18.32 21.06 -21.41
C GLU A 183 -17.56 20.69 -22.69
N ARG A 184 -16.54 21.47 -23.07
CA ARG A 184 -15.64 21.13 -24.19
C ARG A 184 -14.70 19.97 -23.89
N LEU A 185 -14.37 19.74 -22.62
CA LEU A 185 -13.58 18.60 -22.17
C LEU A 185 -14.41 17.32 -22.05
N LEU A 186 -15.71 17.40 -21.74
CA LEU A 186 -16.60 16.23 -21.56
C LEU A 186 -16.57 15.18 -22.68
N PRO A 187 -16.48 15.53 -23.99
CA PRO A 187 -16.33 14.56 -25.05
C PRO A 187 -15.13 13.62 -24.86
N SER A 188 -14.06 14.06 -24.19
CA SER A 188 -12.91 13.19 -23.89
C SER A 188 -13.28 12.01 -22.99
N PHE A 189 -14.26 12.18 -22.09
CA PHE A 189 -14.76 11.15 -21.16
C PHE A 189 -15.84 10.26 -21.78
N SER A 190 -16.29 10.55 -23.01
CA SER A 190 -17.28 9.74 -23.74
C SER A 190 -16.65 8.45 -24.30
N THR A 191 -15.99 7.71 -23.42
CA THR A 191 -15.36 6.41 -23.67
C THR A 191 -16.23 5.30 -23.07
N PRO A 192 -16.10 4.04 -23.53
CA PRO A 192 -16.82 2.92 -22.94
C PRO A 192 -16.59 2.73 -21.44
N THR A 193 -15.48 3.26 -20.91
CA THR A 193 -15.04 3.13 -19.52
C THR A 193 -15.30 4.38 -18.68
N GLY A 194 -15.53 5.54 -19.30
CA GLY A 194 -15.61 6.82 -18.63
C GLY A 194 -14.27 7.51 -18.34
N MET A 195 -13.11 6.89 -18.64
CA MET A 195 -11.82 7.60 -18.54
C MET A 195 -11.59 8.52 -19.75
N PRO A 196 -10.97 9.69 -19.55
CA PRO A 196 -10.79 10.65 -20.63
C PRO A 196 -9.69 10.23 -21.60
N TYR A 197 -9.87 10.54 -22.88
CA TYR A 197 -8.76 10.62 -23.83
C TYR A 197 -7.77 11.71 -23.41
N ALA A 198 -6.46 11.49 -23.64
CA ALA A 198 -5.42 12.44 -23.23
C ALA A 198 -5.57 13.84 -23.85
N ARG A 199 -6.20 13.96 -25.03
CA ARG A 199 -6.36 15.22 -25.77
C ARG A 199 -7.76 15.37 -26.35
N VAL A 200 -8.25 16.60 -26.42
CA VAL A 200 -9.52 16.96 -27.07
C VAL A 200 -9.35 18.26 -27.85
N ASN A 201 -9.93 18.36 -29.05
CA ASN A 201 -9.96 19.64 -29.76
C ASN A 201 -11.08 20.50 -29.18
N LEU A 202 -10.78 21.74 -28.77
CA LEU A 202 -11.73 22.60 -28.05
C LEU A 202 -12.96 23.02 -28.89
N ARG A 203 -12.90 22.86 -30.22
CA ARG A 203 -14.02 23.13 -31.14
C ARG A 203 -14.66 21.85 -31.68
N HIS A 204 -13.88 20.80 -31.91
CA HIS A 204 -14.29 19.63 -32.70
C HIS A 204 -14.39 18.32 -31.89
N GLY A 205 -13.99 18.31 -30.62
CA GLY A 205 -14.05 17.12 -29.76
C GLY A 205 -12.94 16.11 -30.05
N VAL A 206 -13.24 14.82 -29.87
CA VAL A 206 -12.26 13.71 -29.93
C VAL A 206 -12.03 13.22 -31.38
N LEU A 207 -10.77 13.04 -31.78
CA LEU A 207 -10.35 12.48 -33.08
C LEU A 207 -10.22 10.94 -33.03
N LYS A 208 -10.43 10.23 -34.15
CA LYS A 208 -10.36 8.75 -34.21
C LYS A 208 -8.94 8.21 -33.96
N GLY A 209 -8.78 7.29 -33.00
CA GLY A 209 -7.56 6.46 -32.85
C GLY A 209 -6.94 6.33 -31.45
N GLU A 210 -7.57 6.85 -30.40
CA GLU A 210 -6.98 6.91 -29.04
C GLU A 210 -7.44 5.72 -28.14
N GLY A 211 -6.57 5.29 -27.21
CA GLY A 211 -6.74 4.10 -26.34
C GLY A 211 -7.56 4.33 -25.05
N ILE A 212 -7.88 3.24 -24.33
CA ILE A 212 -8.95 3.13 -23.31
C ILE A 212 -8.42 2.35 -22.09
N ASP A 213 -8.80 2.76 -20.85
CA ASP A 213 -8.91 1.89 -19.64
C ASP A 213 -9.90 2.53 -18.61
N SER A 214 -10.19 1.96 -17.43
CA SER A 214 -11.30 2.41 -16.50
C SER A 214 -10.89 2.54 -15.03
N CYS A 215 -11.56 3.40 -14.22
CA CYS A 215 -11.82 3.16 -12.78
C CYS A 215 -12.79 4.15 -12.10
N ASP A 216 -13.50 3.68 -11.06
CA ASP A 216 -14.23 4.47 -10.05
C ASP A 216 -14.17 3.73 -8.69
N VAL A 217 -13.66 4.37 -7.62
CA VAL A 217 -13.57 3.80 -6.25
C VAL A 217 -13.55 4.93 -5.19
N GLU A 218 -13.93 4.63 -3.94
CA GLU A 218 -13.90 5.58 -2.82
C GLU A 218 -12.46 6.07 -2.50
N PHE A 219 -12.18 7.37 -2.67
CA PHE A 219 -10.82 7.94 -2.70
C PHE A 219 -9.94 7.69 -1.46
N LEU A 220 -10.50 7.62 -0.24
CA LEU A 220 -9.71 7.37 0.97
C LEU A 220 -9.24 5.91 1.06
N ASP A 221 -10.09 4.96 0.67
CA ASP A 221 -9.72 3.54 0.69
C ASP A 221 -8.63 3.28 -0.38
N VAL A 222 -8.74 3.95 -1.54
CA VAL A 222 -7.70 3.95 -2.57
C VAL A 222 -6.39 4.53 -2.06
N TRP A 223 -6.44 5.65 -1.33
CA TRP A 223 -5.26 6.28 -0.74
C TRP A 223 -4.55 5.30 0.20
N ASP A 224 -5.26 4.77 1.20
CA ASP A 224 -4.68 3.87 2.20
C ASP A 224 -4.04 2.62 1.55
N ASP A 225 -4.74 1.99 0.60
CA ASP A 225 -4.27 0.77 -0.04
C ASP A 225 -3.07 1.05 -0.96
N SER A 226 -3.11 2.16 -1.70
CA SER A 226 -2.00 2.60 -2.55
C SER A 226 -0.78 2.98 -1.72
N TYR A 227 -0.99 3.70 -0.62
CA TYR A 227 0.06 4.10 0.31
C TYR A 227 0.76 2.87 0.89
N ALA A 228 0.00 1.90 1.40
CA ALA A 228 0.54 0.66 1.93
C ALA A 228 1.35 -0.13 0.88
N ALA A 229 0.87 -0.18 -0.36
CA ALA A 229 1.58 -0.83 -1.46
C ALA A 229 2.90 -0.12 -1.81
N ILE A 230 2.88 1.21 -1.90
CA ILE A 230 4.07 2.03 -2.16
C ILE A 230 5.11 1.85 -1.04
N MET A 231 4.67 1.94 0.22
CA MET A 231 5.55 1.78 1.39
C MET A 231 6.18 0.39 1.48
N ARG A 232 5.55 -0.62 0.90
CA ARG A 232 6.05 -1.99 0.88
C ARG A 232 6.99 -2.27 -0.29
N TRP A 233 6.58 -1.93 -1.50
CA TRP A 233 7.22 -2.39 -2.73
C TRP A 233 8.15 -1.34 -3.34
N SER A 234 7.72 -0.08 -3.38
CA SER A 234 8.49 1.00 -3.99
C SER A 234 9.59 1.53 -3.08
N ARG A 235 9.29 1.60 -1.77
CA ARG A 235 10.21 2.12 -0.76
C ARG A 235 11.48 1.27 -0.64
N SER A 236 12.63 1.93 -0.60
CA SER A 236 13.91 1.28 -0.36
C SER A 236 14.06 0.79 1.09
N ALA A 237 14.89 -0.23 1.29
CA ALA A 237 15.14 -0.81 2.61
C ALA A 237 15.79 0.16 3.61
N ASP A 238 16.42 1.24 3.14
CA ASP A 238 16.94 2.32 3.96
C ASP A 238 15.92 3.45 4.18
N GLY A 239 14.81 3.46 3.44
CA GLY A 239 13.69 4.38 3.58
C GLY A 239 13.87 5.76 2.96
N PHE A 240 14.97 5.98 2.23
CA PHE A 240 15.34 7.29 1.66
C PHE A 240 14.90 7.44 0.20
N TRP A 241 14.47 6.35 -0.45
CA TRP A 241 14.13 6.33 -1.87
C TRP A 241 12.84 5.58 -2.15
N TYR A 242 12.07 6.07 -3.12
CA TYR A 242 10.88 5.42 -3.65
C TYR A 242 11.15 5.18 -5.11
N ARG A 243 11.20 3.91 -5.49
CA ARG A 243 11.73 3.49 -6.78
C ARG A 243 10.61 2.90 -7.63
N PRO A 244 10.63 3.12 -8.95
CA PRO A 244 9.69 2.48 -9.85
C PRO A 244 9.82 0.96 -9.78
N VAL A 245 8.71 0.27 -9.54
CA VAL A 245 8.64 -1.19 -9.49
C VAL A 245 7.62 -1.73 -10.48
N ASN A 246 7.80 -2.98 -10.89
CA ASN A 246 6.83 -3.68 -11.73
C ASN A 246 5.54 -3.90 -10.93
N ILE A 247 4.40 -3.53 -11.51
CA ILE A 247 3.10 -3.60 -10.82
C ILE A 247 2.67 -5.01 -10.42
N TYR A 248 3.17 -6.05 -11.10
CA TYR A 248 2.81 -7.45 -10.83
C TYR A 248 3.82 -8.18 -9.95
N SER A 249 5.12 -7.96 -10.17
CA SER A 249 6.17 -8.67 -9.42
C SER A 249 6.73 -7.89 -8.23
N GLY A 250 6.54 -6.57 -8.18
CA GLY A 250 7.18 -5.69 -7.20
C GLY A 250 8.70 -5.54 -7.41
N GLU A 251 9.25 -6.13 -8.48
CA GLU A 251 10.68 -6.01 -8.80
C GLU A 251 11.01 -4.62 -9.32
N LEU A 252 12.21 -4.15 -8.99
CA LEU A 252 12.71 -2.85 -9.42
C LEU A 252 12.72 -2.75 -10.96
N SER A 253 12.05 -1.73 -11.51
CA SER A 253 12.00 -1.49 -12.95
C SER A 253 13.16 -0.60 -13.42
N TYR A 254 13.38 0.52 -12.74
CA TYR A 254 14.45 1.49 -13.07
C TYR A 254 15.09 2.06 -11.81
N TYR A 255 16.33 2.54 -11.92
CA TYR A 255 17.09 3.18 -10.83
C TYR A 255 16.96 4.71 -10.83
N THR A 256 16.18 5.26 -11.76
CA THR A 256 16.02 6.70 -11.95
C THR A 256 14.92 7.27 -11.07
N ILE A 257 15.16 8.47 -10.56
CA ILE A 257 14.21 9.25 -9.77
C ILE A 257 14.16 10.65 -10.38
N ASP A 258 12.96 11.09 -10.73
CA ASP A 258 12.72 12.41 -11.27
C ASP A 258 12.48 13.46 -10.17
N SER A 259 12.65 14.73 -10.54
CA SER A 259 12.42 15.88 -9.67
C SER A 259 10.95 16.01 -9.25
N LEU A 260 10.01 15.54 -10.07
CA LEU A 260 8.58 15.65 -9.79
C LEU A 260 8.21 14.79 -8.57
N ALA A 261 8.84 13.63 -8.38
CA ALA A 261 8.67 12.79 -7.19
C ALA A 261 8.92 13.52 -5.86
N ALA A 262 9.52 14.71 -5.87
CA ALA A 262 9.65 15.58 -4.72
C ALA A 262 8.32 16.11 -4.15
N PHE A 263 7.16 15.86 -4.77
CA PHE A 263 5.83 16.14 -4.18
C PHE A 263 5.49 15.16 -3.04
N TRP A 264 6.02 13.93 -3.11
CA TRP A 264 5.65 12.83 -2.21
C TRP A 264 5.90 13.12 -0.72
N PRO A 265 7.05 13.70 -0.30
CA PRO A 265 7.28 14.06 1.10
C PRO A 265 6.26 15.05 1.66
N GLY A 266 5.79 15.99 0.84
CA GLY A 266 4.73 16.94 1.18
C GLY A 266 3.42 16.23 1.45
N LEU A 267 3.04 15.30 0.57
CA LEU A 267 1.84 14.47 0.73
C LEU A 267 1.93 13.56 1.98
N GLN A 268 3.09 12.97 2.25
CA GLN A 268 3.37 12.27 3.51
C GLN A 268 3.29 13.20 4.73
N GLY A 269 3.62 14.48 4.56
CA GLY A 269 3.48 15.52 5.58
C GLY A 269 2.02 15.85 5.90
N ILE A 270 1.17 15.93 4.88
CA ILE A 270 -0.29 16.12 5.04
C ILE A 270 -0.88 14.92 5.79
N ASP A 271 -0.45 13.71 5.45
CA ASP A 271 -0.86 12.47 6.14
C ASP A 271 -0.12 12.21 7.48
N GLN A 272 0.74 13.16 7.87
CA GLN A 272 1.52 13.19 9.11
C GLN A 272 2.41 11.95 9.37
N ASP A 273 2.89 11.29 8.32
CA ASP A 273 3.85 10.18 8.44
C ASP A 273 5.15 10.65 9.12
N ARG A 274 5.72 9.81 9.98
CA ARG A 274 6.95 10.05 10.75
C ARG A 274 8.22 9.99 9.88
N GLU A 275 8.13 9.44 8.67
CA GLU A 275 9.28 9.20 7.76
C GLU A 275 9.44 10.25 6.64
N ARG A 276 8.56 11.25 6.62
CA ARG A 276 8.54 12.37 5.65
C ARG A 276 9.85 13.18 5.57
N ASN A 277 10.60 13.23 6.66
CA ASN A 277 11.80 14.05 6.79
C ASN A 277 13.02 13.44 6.08
N GLN A 278 13.05 12.12 5.87
CA GLN A 278 14.15 11.39 5.24
C GLN A 278 14.19 11.67 3.73
N LEU A 279 13.07 11.56 3.02
CA LEU A 279 13.05 11.86 1.58
C LEU A 279 13.34 13.32 1.27
N GLN A 280 12.78 14.26 2.04
CA GLN A 280 13.02 15.67 1.78
C GLN A 280 14.51 16.03 1.94
N SER A 281 15.23 15.32 2.84
CA SER A 281 16.68 15.50 2.96
C SER A 281 17.44 15.01 1.72
N VAL A 282 16.93 14.00 1.02
CA VAL A 282 17.49 13.54 -0.27
C VAL A 282 17.15 14.51 -1.38
N ALA A 283 15.88 14.93 -1.48
CA ALA A 283 15.44 15.90 -2.48
C ALA A 283 16.20 17.23 -2.35
N ALA A 284 16.49 17.67 -1.12
CA ALA A 284 17.27 18.87 -0.85
C ALA A 284 18.74 18.76 -1.31
N VAL A 285 19.29 17.55 -1.40
CA VAL A 285 20.66 17.32 -1.87
C VAL A 285 20.70 17.03 -3.37
N LEU A 286 19.62 16.49 -3.94
CA LEU A 286 19.43 16.28 -5.37
C LEU A 286 19.16 17.55 -6.16
N TRP A 287 18.50 18.52 -5.52
CA TRP A 287 18.17 19.79 -6.14
C TRP A 287 19.39 20.42 -6.80
N PRO A 288 19.30 20.89 -8.06
CA PRO A 288 18.11 21.03 -8.92
C PRO A 288 18.00 20.03 -10.09
N ALA A 289 18.60 18.83 -10.02
CA ALA A 289 18.62 17.90 -11.15
C ALA A 289 17.22 17.34 -11.50
N GLU A 290 16.85 17.30 -12.79
CA GLU A 290 15.56 16.77 -13.25
C GLU A 290 15.44 15.25 -13.12
N VAL A 291 16.52 14.51 -13.41
CA VAL A 291 16.54 13.05 -13.27
C VAL A 291 17.87 12.60 -12.68
N TYR A 292 17.80 11.77 -11.64
CA TYR A 292 18.96 11.21 -10.96
C TYR A 292 18.95 9.69 -11.00
N ASP A 293 20.10 9.10 -11.33
CA ASP A 293 20.30 7.66 -11.30
C ASP A 293 20.95 7.25 -9.97
N SER A 294 20.17 6.52 -9.14
CA SER A 294 20.60 6.07 -7.81
C SER A 294 21.65 4.95 -7.84
N HIS A 295 21.80 4.22 -8.96
CA HIS A 295 22.80 3.17 -9.10
C HIS A 295 24.18 3.75 -9.43
N PHE A 296 24.23 4.66 -10.39
CA PHE A 296 25.47 5.34 -10.78
C PHE A 296 25.79 6.58 -9.93
N LYS A 297 24.87 6.96 -9.05
CA LYS A 297 24.96 8.13 -8.18
C LYS A 297 25.23 9.44 -8.93
N GLN A 298 24.55 9.64 -10.06
CA GLN A 298 24.74 10.82 -10.89
C GLN A 298 23.44 11.30 -11.53
N ALA A 299 23.35 12.60 -11.78
CA ALA A 299 22.28 13.15 -12.61
C ALA A 299 22.41 12.68 -14.06
N THR A 300 21.30 12.29 -14.66
CA THR A 300 21.20 11.87 -16.07
C THR A 300 20.48 12.90 -16.92
N SER A 301 19.64 13.73 -16.31
CA SER A 301 19.05 14.93 -16.90
C SER A 301 19.45 16.16 -16.10
N PHE A 302 19.97 17.17 -16.80
CA PHE A 302 20.52 18.40 -16.22
C PHE A 302 19.67 19.63 -16.50
N GLN A 303 18.45 19.47 -17.02
CA GLN A 303 17.53 20.59 -17.15
C GLN A 303 16.93 20.95 -15.79
N TYR A 304 16.47 22.19 -15.64
CA TYR A 304 15.70 22.66 -14.49
C TYR A 304 14.70 23.74 -14.95
N PRO A 305 13.45 23.37 -15.26
CA PRO A 305 12.45 24.28 -15.80
C PRO A 305 11.68 25.05 -14.71
N LEU A 306 12.29 25.32 -13.54
CA LEU A 306 11.64 26.01 -12.40
C LEU A 306 10.54 25.20 -11.68
N ARG A 307 10.70 23.87 -11.65
CA ARG A 307 9.80 22.88 -11.01
C ARG A 307 9.35 23.25 -9.58
N PRO A 308 8.06 23.10 -9.23
CA PRO A 308 7.52 23.50 -7.92
C PRO A 308 7.59 22.45 -6.81
N GLU A 309 7.63 21.16 -7.15
CA GLU A 309 7.30 20.05 -6.25
C GLU A 309 8.19 20.00 -5.00
N PHE A 310 9.47 20.36 -5.16
CA PHE A 310 10.41 20.42 -4.05
C PHE A 310 10.08 21.51 -3.04
N ILE A 311 9.63 22.69 -3.50
CA ILE A 311 9.23 23.80 -2.64
C ILE A 311 7.84 23.56 -2.06
N GLU A 312 6.91 22.99 -2.82
CA GLU A 312 5.60 22.55 -2.33
C GLU A 312 5.77 21.67 -1.08
N SER A 313 6.56 20.60 -1.19
CA SER A 313 6.86 19.73 -0.06
C SER A 313 7.57 20.46 1.08
N THR A 314 8.50 21.36 0.76
CA THR A 314 9.18 22.18 1.78
C THR A 314 8.18 23.01 2.59
N TRP A 315 7.17 23.59 1.94
CA TRP A 315 6.11 24.35 2.60
C TRP A 315 5.23 23.45 3.47
N TYR A 316 4.66 22.35 2.94
CA TYR A 316 3.84 21.43 3.73
C TYR A 316 4.58 20.87 4.94
N LEU A 317 5.85 20.51 4.76
CA LEU A 317 6.68 19.99 5.85
C LEU A 317 7.00 21.05 6.91
N TYR A 318 7.25 22.29 6.48
CA TYR A 318 7.42 23.40 7.42
C TYR A 318 6.15 23.62 8.24
N ARG A 319 5.00 23.67 7.58
CA ARG A 319 3.67 23.80 8.21
C ARG A 319 3.43 22.68 9.23
N ALA A 320 3.78 21.44 8.89
CA ALA A 320 3.57 20.28 9.75
C ALA A 320 4.56 20.18 10.94
N THR A 321 5.72 20.85 10.89
CA THR A 321 6.81 20.62 11.86
C THR A 321 7.30 21.86 12.59
N GLY A 322 7.19 23.03 11.98
CA GLY A 322 7.82 24.28 12.42
C GLY A 322 9.35 24.27 12.38
N ASP A 323 9.97 23.29 11.70
CA ASP A 323 11.43 23.15 11.68
C ASP A 323 12.10 24.21 10.79
N SER A 324 12.99 25.02 11.35
CA SER A 324 13.69 26.09 10.63
C SER A 324 14.56 25.60 9.48
N PHE A 325 14.93 24.31 9.45
CA PHE A 325 15.62 23.70 8.31
C PHE A 325 14.93 23.99 6.98
N TYR A 326 13.60 23.91 6.94
CA TYR A 326 12.83 24.15 5.70
C TYR A 326 12.89 25.61 5.24
N LEU A 327 12.99 26.56 6.17
CA LEU A 327 13.20 27.97 5.85
C LEU A 327 14.58 28.20 5.24
N ASP A 328 15.62 27.54 5.79
CA ASP A 328 16.98 27.60 5.22
C ASP A 328 17.03 27.01 3.80
N VAL A 329 16.29 25.91 3.55
CA VAL A 329 16.12 25.33 2.21
C VAL A 329 15.43 26.32 1.27
N GLY A 330 14.30 26.89 1.68
CA GLY A 330 13.55 27.86 0.87
C GLY A 330 14.38 29.10 0.49
N GLU A 331 15.15 29.65 1.44
CA GLU A 331 15.99 30.82 1.19
C GLU A 331 17.12 30.49 0.19
N ARG A 332 17.71 29.28 0.28
CA ARG A 332 18.71 28.81 -0.69
C ARG A 332 18.12 28.70 -2.08
N VAL A 333 16.94 28.09 -2.23
CA VAL A 333 16.27 27.96 -3.53
C VAL A 333 15.91 29.34 -4.11
N LEU A 334 15.40 30.26 -3.30
CA LEU A 334 15.10 31.62 -3.75
C LEU A 334 16.36 32.32 -4.28
N ASN A 335 17.44 32.31 -3.50
CA ASN A 335 18.71 32.93 -3.89
C ASN A 335 19.25 32.34 -5.20
N ASP A 336 19.05 31.04 -5.38
CA ASP A 336 19.47 30.31 -6.55
C ASP A 336 18.69 30.70 -7.82
N ILE A 337 17.36 30.77 -7.73
CA ILE A 337 16.49 31.26 -8.80
C ILE A 337 16.85 32.70 -9.16
N VAL A 338 17.06 33.56 -8.16
CA VAL A 338 17.46 34.96 -8.38
C VAL A 338 18.81 35.03 -9.13
N ALA A 339 19.77 34.19 -8.76
CA ALA A 339 21.11 34.22 -9.34
C ALA A 339 21.15 33.63 -10.76
N ARG A 340 20.45 32.53 -11.01
CA ARG A 340 20.58 31.75 -12.25
C ARG A 340 19.47 32.02 -13.26
N SER A 341 18.25 32.18 -12.78
CA SER A 341 17.03 32.20 -13.59
C SER A 341 16.41 33.58 -13.80
N LYS A 342 16.74 34.59 -12.98
CA LYS A 342 16.28 35.96 -13.24
C LYS A 342 17.01 36.58 -14.43
N VAL A 343 16.25 36.99 -15.45
CA VAL A 343 16.75 37.69 -16.66
C VAL A 343 15.95 38.98 -16.89
N PRO A 344 16.42 39.93 -17.72
CA PRO A 344 15.77 41.24 -17.85
C PRO A 344 14.28 41.17 -18.15
N CYS A 345 13.87 40.26 -19.04
CA CYS A 345 12.48 40.14 -19.48
C CYS A 345 11.73 38.98 -18.80
N GLY A 346 12.13 38.50 -17.61
CA GLY A 346 11.36 37.48 -16.87
C GLY A 346 12.21 36.47 -16.10
N LEU A 347 11.73 35.22 -16.01
CA LEU A 347 12.41 34.09 -15.38
C LEU A 347 12.65 32.98 -16.40
N THR A 348 13.88 32.50 -16.52
CA THR A 348 14.29 31.46 -17.48
C THR A 348 14.54 30.13 -16.78
N GLY A 349 14.08 29.03 -17.38
CA GLY A 349 14.54 27.69 -17.05
C GLY A 349 16.04 27.51 -17.34
N ILE A 350 16.66 26.51 -16.74
CA ILE A 350 18.04 26.12 -17.05
C ILE A 350 17.99 24.90 -17.96
N LYS A 351 18.59 25.00 -19.14
CA LYS A 351 18.67 23.91 -20.11
C LYS A 351 19.70 22.86 -19.70
N ASP A 352 20.84 23.30 -19.18
CA ASP A 352 21.88 22.41 -18.65
C ASP A 352 22.56 23.03 -17.42
N LEU A 353 22.42 22.38 -16.28
CA LEU A 353 22.96 22.80 -14.99
C LEU A 353 24.49 22.72 -14.92
N ARG A 354 25.15 21.97 -15.80
CA ARG A 354 26.61 21.79 -15.77
C ARG A 354 27.36 23.03 -16.25
N ASP A 355 26.80 23.69 -17.25
CA ASP A 355 27.34 24.92 -17.83
C ASP A 355 26.45 26.15 -17.58
N ASN A 356 25.32 25.95 -16.91
CA ASN A 356 24.32 26.97 -16.60
C ASN A 356 23.75 27.64 -17.87
N THR A 357 23.64 26.88 -18.96
CA THR A 357 22.95 27.34 -20.17
C THR A 357 21.46 27.50 -19.88
N ARG A 358 20.92 28.65 -20.29
CA ARG A 358 19.54 29.06 -20.04
C ARG A 358 18.63 28.61 -21.18
N ASP A 359 17.38 28.31 -20.83
CA ASP A 359 16.32 27.97 -21.78
C ASP A 359 15.37 29.15 -22.00
N ASP A 360 14.87 29.36 -23.20
CA ASP A 360 14.05 30.53 -23.52
C ASP A 360 12.57 30.30 -23.22
N ARG A 361 12.26 29.81 -22.02
CA ARG A 361 10.89 29.51 -21.59
C ARG A 361 10.68 29.87 -20.11
N MET A 362 9.55 30.50 -19.83
CA MET A 362 9.00 30.70 -18.49
C MET A 362 7.67 29.97 -18.41
N GLU A 363 7.70 28.78 -17.82
CA GLU A 363 6.50 27.97 -17.60
C GLU A 363 5.53 28.69 -16.65
N SER A 364 4.23 28.58 -16.90
CA SER A 364 3.20 29.26 -16.09
C SER A 364 3.28 28.89 -14.59
N PHE A 365 3.54 27.61 -14.29
CA PHE A 365 3.70 27.08 -12.94
C PHE A 365 4.83 27.71 -12.12
N ALA A 366 5.82 28.34 -12.77
CA ALA A 366 6.86 29.07 -12.02
C ALA A 366 6.23 30.21 -11.20
N LEU A 367 5.18 30.84 -11.72
CA LEU A 367 4.44 31.91 -11.04
C LEU A 367 3.24 31.40 -10.24
N SER A 368 2.52 30.39 -10.72
CA SER A 368 1.35 29.86 -10.01
C SER A 368 1.71 28.92 -8.86
N GLU A 369 2.89 28.31 -8.86
CA GLU A 369 3.28 27.32 -7.84
C GLU A 369 4.60 27.65 -7.16
N THR A 370 5.73 27.61 -7.88
CA THR A 370 7.08 27.68 -7.27
C THR A 370 7.25 28.94 -6.40
N LEU A 371 6.91 30.10 -6.95
CA LEU A 371 6.98 31.36 -6.20
C LEU A 371 5.81 31.56 -5.23
N LYS A 372 4.65 30.94 -5.47
CA LYS A 372 3.50 30.94 -4.55
C LYS A 372 3.86 30.20 -3.26
N TYR A 373 4.37 28.98 -3.36
CA TYR A 373 4.80 28.19 -2.20
C TYR A 373 6.02 28.78 -1.49
N LEU A 374 6.99 29.35 -2.22
CA LEU A 374 8.08 30.11 -1.59
C LEU A 374 7.53 31.30 -0.79
N PHE A 375 6.55 32.04 -1.32
CA PHE A 375 5.96 33.16 -0.61
C PHE A 375 5.24 32.69 0.67
N LEU A 376 4.40 31.66 0.55
CA LEU A 376 3.68 31.06 1.67
C LEU A 376 4.63 30.51 2.75
N LEU A 377 5.76 29.91 2.37
CA LEU A 377 6.76 29.41 3.30
C LEU A 377 7.27 30.49 4.28
N PHE A 378 7.35 31.75 3.83
CA PHE A 378 7.82 32.87 4.64
C PHE A 378 6.69 33.78 5.16
N ASP A 379 5.43 33.50 4.82
CA ASP A 379 4.25 34.27 5.25
C ASP A 379 3.43 33.53 6.31
N GLU A 380 4.01 33.33 7.51
CA GLU A 380 3.39 32.48 8.54
C GLU A 380 1.97 32.90 8.93
N ASP A 381 1.68 34.21 8.90
CA ASP A 381 0.39 34.79 9.27
C ASP A 381 -0.65 34.76 8.12
N ASN A 382 -0.33 34.13 6.98
CA ASN A 382 -1.25 34.03 5.86
C ASN A 382 -2.57 33.34 6.27
N PRO A 383 -3.75 33.85 5.89
CA PRO A 383 -5.04 33.23 6.24
C PRO A 383 -5.21 31.78 5.80
N LEU A 384 -4.46 31.34 4.78
CA LEU A 384 -4.46 29.96 4.27
C LEU A 384 -3.78 28.97 5.23
N HIS A 385 -3.07 29.47 6.24
CA HIS A 385 -2.36 28.69 7.24
C HIS A 385 -3.19 28.33 8.48
N HIS A 386 -4.49 28.60 8.51
CA HIS A 386 -5.31 28.19 9.63
C HIS A 386 -5.75 26.73 9.47
N ASP A 387 -5.43 25.86 10.44
CA ASP A 387 -5.61 24.40 10.35
C ASP A 387 -7.08 23.95 10.15
N ASP A 388 -8.06 24.78 10.55
CA ASP A 388 -9.50 24.53 10.35
C ASP A 388 -10.06 25.15 9.06
N SER A 389 -9.17 25.65 8.20
CA SER A 389 -9.58 26.31 6.96
C SER A 389 -10.05 25.28 5.93
N PRO A 390 -11.18 25.54 5.23
CA PRO A 390 -11.76 24.60 4.28
C PRO A 390 -11.06 24.65 2.91
N TRP A 391 -9.77 24.95 2.86
CA TRP A 391 -9.02 25.13 1.63
C TRP A 391 -8.27 23.86 1.26
N VAL A 392 -8.26 23.54 -0.02
CA VAL A 392 -7.46 22.45 -0.60
C VAL A 392 -6.70 23.02 -1.78
N PHE A 393 -5.38 22.83 -1.78
CA PHE A 393 -4.56 23.13 -2.94
C PHE A 393 -4.65 21.96 -3.91
N THR A 394 -4.95 22.25 -5.17
CA THR A 394 -4.87 21.26 -6.26
C THR A 394 -3.40 20.95 -6.59
N THR A 395 -3.18 20.00 -7.49
CA THR A 395 -1.83 19.66 -7.97
C THR A 395 -1.14 20.76 -8.78
N GLU A 396 -1.85 21.83 -9.18
CA GLU A 396 -1.27 23.04 -9.79
C GLU A 396 -1.27 24.23 -8.79
N GLY A 397 -1.35 23.92 -7.50
CA GLY A 397 -1.38 24.92 -6.43
C GLY A 397 -2.61 25.84 -6.43
N HIS A 398 -3.66 25.55 -7.19
CA HIS A 398 -4.89 26.33 -7.14
C HIS A 398 -5.70 26.07 -5.87
N ILE A 399 -6.28 27.12 -5.30
CA ILE A 399 -6.98 27.05 -4.02
C ILE A 399 -8.48 26.80 -4.25
N LEU A 400 -8.93 25.60 -3.96
CA LEU A 400 -10.35 25.25 -3.94
C LEU A 400 -10.89 25.25 -2.51
N MET A 401 -12.20 25.47 -2.37
CA MET A 401 -12.88 25.48 -1.08
C MET A 401 -13.85 24.29 -0.98
N LEU A 402 -13.80 23.60 0.14
CA LEU A 402 -14.77 22.57 0.51
C LEU A 402 -15.72 23.15 1.57
N ASP A 403 -16.83 23.77 1.11
CA ASP A 403 -17.78 24.38 2.03
C ASP A 403 -18.36 23.34 3.00
N LYS A 404 -18.36 23.66 4.30
CA LYS A 404 -18.93 22.83 5.37
C LYS A 404 -20.39 22.47 5.12
N ALA A 405 -21.14 23.27 4.35
CA ALA A 405 -22.50 22.93 3.95
C ALA A 405 -22.59 21.69 3.03
N HIS A 406 -21.50 21.38 2.31
CA HIS A 406 -21.38 20.25 1.39
C HIS A 406 -20.65 19.06 2.03
N GLU A 407 -20.12 19.21 3.25
CA GLU A 407 -19.63 18.11 4.06
C GLU A 407 -20.80 17.19 4.41
N LYS A 408 -20.91 16.06 3.70
CA LYS A 408 -21.89 15.04 4.03
C LYS A 408 -21.50 14.43 5.37
N PRO A 409 -22.38 14.42 6.39
CA PRO A 409 -22.10 13.72 7.63
C PRO A 409 -21.83 12.25 7.32
N ILE A 410 -20.82 11.68 7.98
CA ILE A 410 -20.52 10.26 7.89
C ILE A 410 -21.83 9.48 8.11
N SER A 411 -22.22 8.64 7.14
CA SER A 411 -23.48 7.91 7.19
C SER A 411 -23.62 7.13 8.50
N PRO A 412 -24.82 6.93 9.07
CA PRO A 412 -24.98 6.18 10.32
C PRO A 412 -24.32 4.80 10.28
N SER A 413 -24.35 4.14 9.11
CA SER A 413 -23.64 2.89 8.85
C SER A 413 -22.12 3.07 8.94
N ARG A 414 -21.53 4.07 8.27
CA ARG A 414 -20.09 4.38 8.37
C ARG A 414 -19.69 4.85 9.77
N ARG A 415 -20.55 5.57 10.50
CA ARG A 415 -20.28 6.04 11.87
C ARG A 415 -20.28 4.89 12.87
N LYS A 416 -21.15 3.90 12.66
CA LYS A 416 -21.18 2.64 13.43
C LYS A 416 -19.95 1.76 13.15
N MET A 417 -19.46 1.75 11.89
CA MET A 417 -18.26 1.03 11.48
C MET A 417 -16.95 1.74 11.90
N ARG A 418 -16.83 3.06 11.77
CA ARG A 418 -15.62 3.86 12.06
C ARG A 418 -15.51 4.34 13.52
N ASN A 419 -16.01 3.57 14.48
CA ASN A 419 -16.30 4.09 15.82
C ASN A 419 -15.08 4.57 16.64
N ILE A 420 -13.84 4.49 16.11
CA ILE A 420 -12.62 4.94 16.79
C ILE A 420 -11.53 5.35 15.77
N GLU A 421 -11.75 6.32 14.89
CA GLU A 421 -10.63 6.91 14.14
C GLU A 421 -10.66 8.44 14.21
N ASN A 422 -9.96 8.97 15.21
CA ASN A 422 -9.54 10.36 15.16
C ASN A 422 -8.33 10.40 14.22
N HIS A 423 -8.56 10.63 12.92
CA HIS A 423 -7.50 10.73 11.90
C HIS A 423 -6.65 12.00 12.04
N GLN A 424 -6.98 12.88 12.99
CA GLN A 424 -6.06 13.91 13.43
C GLN A 424 -4.96 13.26 14.28
N CYS A 425 -3.84 12.97 13.63
CA CYS A 425 -2.61 12.62 14.31
C CYS A 425 -2.21 13.74 15.30
N PRO A 426 -1.64 13.41 16.47
CA PRO A 426 -1.14 14.42 17.38
C PRO A 426 -0.02 15.22 16.70
N ALA A 427 -0.20 16.54 16.59
CA ALA A 427 0.75 17.44 15.96
C ALA A 427 2.20 17.13 16.40
N TYR A 428 3.11 17.03 15.43
CA TYR A 428 4.52 16.75 15.68
C TYR A 428 5.07 17.76 16.69
N LYS A 429 5.56 17.26 17.83
CA LYS A 429 6.28 18.07 18.81
C LYS A 429 7.76 17.78 18.63
N PRO A 430 8.59 18.78 18.26
CA PRO A 430 10.01 18.54 18.10
C PRO A 430 10.62 18.05 19.43
N PRO A 431 11.55 17.09 19.37
CA PRO A 431 12.17 16.55 20.57
C PRO A 431 12.89 17.68 21.34
N LYS A 432 12.54 17.84 22.62
CA LYS A 432 13.19 18.80 23.53
C LYS A 432 14.27 18.08 24.32
N ARG A 433 15.54 18.38 24.08
CA ARG A 433 16.64 18.07 25.01
C ARG A 433 17.06 19.36 25.72
N ALA A 434 16.96 19.36 27.04
CA ALA A 434 17.49 20.42 27.91
C ALA A 434 17.14 21.87 27.49
N GLY A 435 15.90 22.12 27.05
CA GLY A 435 15.43 23.47 26.68
C GLY A 435 15.79 23.93 25.26
N LEU A 436 16.46 23.10 24.47
CA LEU A 436 16.73 23.35 23.04
C LEU A 436 15.80 22.48 22.19
N THR A 437 15.17 23.10 21.19
CA THR A 437 14.41 22.41 20.14
C THR A 437 15.39 21.76 19.18
N MET A 438 15.37 20.44 19.07
CA MET A 438 16.19 19.69 18.11
C MET A 438 15.44 19.56 16.77
N GLY A 439 16.03 20.06 15.68
CA GLY A 439 15.50 19.96 14.30
C GLY A 439 16.18 18.87 13.47
N ILE A 440 15.83 18.76 12.19
CA ILE A 440 16.34 17.73 11.26
C ILE A 440 17.86 17.68 11.22
N LEU A 441 18.52 18.85 11.23
CA LEU A 441 19.99 18.96 11.23
C LEU A 441 20.66 18.36 12.47
N SER A 442 19.91 18.06 13.52
CA SER A 442 20.43 17.44 14.74
C SER A 442 20.23 15.93 14.81
N ARG A 443 19.65 15.32 13.74
CA ARG A 443 19.49 13.87 13.62
C ARG A 443 20.80 13.22 13.17
N GLY A 444 21.08 12.00 13.64
CA GLY A 444 22.29 11.25 13.26
C GLY A 444 22.29 10.72 11.83
N ASP A 445 21.11 10.63 11.21
CA ASP A 445 20.90 10.08 9.86
C ASP A 445 20.80 11.16 8.76
N VAL A 446 20.86 12.44 9.10
CA VAL A 446 20.76 13.54 8.11
C VAL A 446 21.92 13.51 7.10
N ASP A 447 23.10 13.08 7.53
CA ASP A 447 24.30 12.94 6.69
C ASP A 447 24.23 11.70 5.77
N TYR A 448 23.30 10.76 6.03
CA TYR A 448 23.14 9.53 5.23
C TYR A 448 22.63 9.81 3.82
N ALA A 449 21.73 10.80 3.66
CA ALA A 449 21.23 11.21 2.36
C ALA A 449 22.36 11.61 1.39
N ARG A 450 23.42 12.24 1.90
CA ARG A 450 24.55 12.71 1.07
C ARG A 450 25.44 11.55 0.60
N GLU A 451 25.66 10.56 1.46
CA GLU A 451 26.42 9.34 1.13
C GLU A 451 25.70 8.52 0.05
N LEU A 452 24.37 8.44 0.12
CA LEU A 452 23.55 7.82 -0.92
C LEU A 452 23.78 8.49 -2.28
N LEU A 453 24.04 9.80 -2.28
CA LEU A 453 24.16 10.61 -3.48
C LEU A 453 25.59 10.73 -4.05
N GLY A 454 26.59 10.18 -3.36
CA GLY A 454 27.98 10.17 -3.84
C GLY A 454 28.63 11.56 -3.94
N GLN A 455 28.12 12.57 -3.22
CA GLN A 455 28.70 13.92 -3.23
C GLN A 455 30.05 13.94 -2.49
N SER A 456 31.04 14.60 -3.09
CA SER A 456 32.36 14.79 -2.48
C SER A 456 32.37 15.90 -1.42
N ASP A 457 33.29 15.78 -0.47
CA ASP A 457 33.47 16.73 0.63
C ASP A 457 33.99 18.09 0.15
N THR A 458 33.11 19.08 0.00
CA THR A 458 33.53 20.49 -0.15
C THR A 458 33.62 21.17 1.21
N ASP A 459 34.45 22.20 1.33
CA ASP A 459 34.66 22.90 2.62
C ASP A 459 33.41 23.65 3.12
N ASP A 460 32.47 24.00 2.25
CA ASP A 460 31.17 24.56 2.64
C ASP A 460 30.19 23.49 3.15
N VAL A 461 30.30 22.27 2.64
CA VAL A 461 29.55 21.11 3.11
C VAL A 461 30.03 20.67 4.50
N ARG A 462 31.35 20.72 4.76
CA ARG A 462 31.95 20.40 6.06
C ARG A 462 31.40 21.23 7.23
N LYS A 463 30.94 22.44 6.97
CA LYS A 463 30.33 23.31 7.99
C LYS A 463 28.99 22.79 8.53
N HIS A 464 28.34 21.89 7.80
CA HIS A 464 27.03 21.33 8.11
C HIS A 464 27.10 19.89 8.65
N TRP A 465 28.30 19.33 8.81
CA TRP A 465 28.50 17.98 9.34
C TRP A 465 28.02 17.85 10.78
N SER A 466 27.61 16.63 11.17
CA SER A 466 27.58 16.30 12.59
C SER A 466 28.97 16.58 13.19
N LEU A 467 29.00 17.24 14.36
CA LEU A 467 30.24 17.65 15.08
C LEU A 467 31.26 16.51 15.29
N TYR A 468 30.82 15.27 15.12
CA TYR A 468 31.62 14.07 15.34
C TYR A 468 32.01 13.34 14.05
N GLY A 469 31.45 13.70 12.88
CA GLY A 469 31.72 13.04 11.60
C GLY A 469 31.15 11.61 11.50
N TRP A 470 30.10 11.31 12.28
CA TRP A 470 29.40 10.02 12.24
C TRP A 470 28.15 10.14 11.37
N CYS A 471 27.95 9.15 10.50
CA CYS A 471 26.74 8.96 9.70
C CYS A 471 26.01 7.71 10.20
N GLU A 472 24.86 7.89 10.84
CA GLU A 472 24.06 6.78 11.35
C GLU A 472 23.21 6.20 10.23
N ARG A 473 23.37 4.90 9.93
CA ARG A 473 22.48 4.22 8.98
C ARG A 473 21.12 4.01 9.64
N PRO A 474 20.02 4.54 9.07
CA PRO A 474 18.71 4.43 9.67
C PRO A 474 18.22 2.97 9.67
N ASN A 475 17.48 2.62 10.72
CA ASN A 475 16.76 1.35 10.80
C ASN A 475 15.28 1.58 10.45
N VAL A 476 14.81 0.94 9.39
CA VAL A 476 13.45 1.12 8.87
C VAL A 476 12.58 -0.05 9.31
N ASN A 477 11.43 0.26 9.91
CA ASN A 477 10.41 -0.74 10.21
C ASN A 477 9.55 -0.99 8.96
N LEU A 478 9.19 -2.25 8.72
CA LEU A 478 8.27 -2.59 7.64
C LEU A 478 6.88 -2.00 7.95
N PHE A 479 6.33 -1.30 6.97
CA PHE A 479 5.00 -0.67 7.07
C PHE A 479 3.87 -1.68 6.87
N ALA A 480 4.09 -2.75 6.09
CA ALA A 480 3.11 -3.79 5.84
C ALA A 480 3.76 -5.18 5.87
N TYR A 481 2.99 -6.17 6.31
CA TYR A 481 3.41 -7.55 6.48
C TYR A 481 2.40 -8.50 5.85
N ASP A 482 2.89 -9.50 5.12
CA ASP A 482 2.07 -10.62 4.68
C ASP A 482 2.54 -11.91 5.33
N TYR A 483 1.60 -12.61 5.95
CA TYR A 483 1.86 -13.90 6.57
C TYR A 483 0.83 -14.91 6.10
N VAL A 484 1.25 -16.17 6.01
CA VAL A 484 0.31 -17.30 6.02
C VAL A 484 0.22 -17.76 7.46
N LEU A 485 -0.97 -17.64 8.04
CA LEU A 485 -1.16 -17.91 9.46
C LEU A 485 -1.03 -19.41 9.78
N SER A 486 -0.45 -19.69 10.95
CA SER A 486 -0.22 -21.05 11.46
C SER A 486 -0.16 -21.00 12.99
N PRO A 487 -0.95 -21.83 13.71
CA PRO A 487 -1.05 -21.76 15.17
C PRO A 487 0.27 -22.12 15.89
N HIS A 488 1.19 -22.82 15.23
CA HIS A 488 2.46 -23.28 15.82
C HIS A 488 3.70 -22.77 15.06
N GLY A 489 3.54 -21.73 14.22
CA GLY A 489 4.66 -21.15 13.46
C GLY A 489 5.28 -22.08 12.42
N LYS A 490 4.64 -23.21 12.10
CA LYS A 490 5.04 -24.09 10.99
C LYS A 490 4.74 -23.40 9.66
N VAL A 491 5.65 -23.55 8.70
CA VAL A 491 5.42 -23.11 7.32
C VAL A 491 4.35 -24.00 6.70
N ILE A 492 3.21 -23.41 6.35
CA ILE A 492 2.05 -24.11 5.78
C ILE A 492 1.70 -23.43 4.46
N ALA A 493 1.26 -24.21 3.47
CA ALA A 493 0.81 -23.67 2.19
C ALA A 493 -0.44 -22.80 2.37
N GLU A 494 -0.56 -21.77 1.53
CA GLU A 494 -1.73 -20.89 1.54
C GLU A 494 -2.97 -21.66 1.07
N ASP A 495 -4.06 -21.48 1.80
CA ASP A 495 -5.39 -21.84 1.36
C ASP A 495 -5.92 -20.70 0.48
N LEU A 496 -5.90 -20.91 -0.84
CA LEU A 496 -6.34 -19.93 -1.83
C LEU A 496 -7.86 -19.70 -1.82
N SER A 497 -8.64 -20.55 -1.16
CA SER A 497 -10.10 -20.50 -1.15
C SER A 497 -10.67 -20.97 0.19
N PRO A 498 -10.43 -20.21 1.28
CA PRO A 498 -10.91 -20.58 2.60
C PRO A 498 -12.45 -20.64 2.59
N SER A 499 -13.00 -21.76 3.06
CA SER A 499 -14.45 -21.96 3.14
C SER A 499 -15.10 -21.05 4.19
N ARG A 500 -16.42 -20.84 4.12
CA ARG A 500 -17.14 -20.07 5.14
C ARG A 500 -17.06 -20.66 6.54
N LEU A 501 -16.83 -21.97 6.65
CA LEU A 501 -16.60 -22.63 7.94
C LEU A 501 -15.24 -22.25 8.55
N LYS A 502 -14.29 -21.82 7.72
CA LYS A 502 -12.94 -21.42 8.11
C LYS A 502 -12.84 -19.91 8.32
N LEU A 503 -13.45 -19.13 7.42
CA LEU A 503 -13.52 -17.68 7.44
C LEU A 503 -14.95 -17.26 7.08
N ASP A 504 -15.69 -16.75 8.06
CA ASP A 504 -17.07 -16.27 7.86
C ASP A 504 -17.15 -14.75 7.93
N ILE A 505 -18.18 -14.19 7.27
CA ILE A 505 -18.44 -12.75 7.21
C ILE A 505 -19.46 -12.38 8.29
N ARG A 506 -19.18 -11.32 9.05
CA ARG A 506 -20.09 -10.76 10.06
C ARG A 506 -20.50 -9.33 9.69
N ASP A 507 -21.60 -8.87 10.28
CA ASP A 507 -22.09 -7.50 10.09
C ASP A 507 -21.06 -6.41 10.47
N ASP A 508 -20.10 -6.75 11.34
CA ASP A 508 -19.04 -5.88 11.83
C ASP A 508 -17.62 -6.32 11.42
N GLY A 509 -17.48 -7.27 10.49
CA GLY A 509 -16.19 -7.69 9.94
C GLY A 509 -16.13 -9.17 9.58
N PHE A 510 -15.17 -9.91 10.17
CA PHE A 510 -14.86 -11.30 9.80
C PHE A 510 -14.58 -12.14 11.04
N ILE A 511 -14.88 -13.44 10.98
CA ILE A 511 -14.51 -14.41 12.01
C ILE A 511 -13.71 -15.56 11.40
N LEU A 512 -12.53 -15.80 11.97
CA LEU A 512 -11.65 -16.91 11.64
C LEU A 512 -11.88 -18.03 12.65
N HIS A 513 -12.41 -19.16 12.20
CA HIS A 513 -12.57 -20.37 13.00
C HIS A 513 -11.33 -21.27 12.95
N ASN A 514 -10.54 -21.15 11.88
CA ASN A 514 -9.27 -21.83 11.74
C ASN A 514 -8.30 -20.93 10.96
N VAL A 515 -7.22 -20.50 11.62
CA VAL A 515 -6.27 -19.56 11.01
C VAL A 515 -5.32 -20.24 10.03
N THR A 516 -5.15 -21.55 10.11
CA THR A 516 -4.14 -22.31 9.39
C THR A 516 -4.26 -22.12 7.88
N GLY A 517 -3.20 -21.62 7.23
CA GLY A 517 -3.17 -21.43 5.78
C GLY A 517 -3.86 -20.15 5.29
N VAL A 518 -4.50 -19.36 6.16
CA VAL A 518 -5.11 -18.09 5.75
C VAL A 518 -4.02 -17.04 5.57
N ARG A 519 -3.90 -16.47 4.37
CA ARG A 519 -3.04 -15.30 4.14
C ARG A 519 -3.66 -14.07 4.80
N ILE A 520 -2.85 -13.35 5.57
CA ILE A 520 -3.23 -12.11 6.21
C ILE A 520 -2.32 -10.98 5.73
N HIS A 521 -2.93 -9.85 5.37
CA HIS A 521 -2.22 -8.60 5.09
C HIS A 521 -2.40 -7.65 6.27
N ILE A 522 -1.30 -7.25 6.89
CA ILE A 522 -1.27 -6.38 8.07
C ILE A 522 -0.56 -5.09 7.71
N VAL A 523 -1.16 -3.94 8.00
CA VAL A 523 -0.63 -2.61 7.69
C VAL A 523 -0.48 -1.80 8.97
N GLN A 524 0.61 -1.08 9.11
CA GLN A 524 0.86 -0.18 10.23
C GLN A 524 -0.09 1.01 10.16
N ARG A 525 -0.67 1.38 11.30
CA ARG A 525 -1.48 2.59 11.38
C ARG A 525 -0.60 3.83 11.32
N LEU A 526 -1.05 4.83 10.59
CA LEU A 526 -0.37 6.13 10.42
C LEU A 526 -0.15 6.85 11.76
N ASP A 527 -1.06 6.67 12.72
CA ASP A 527 -0.93 7.23 14.08
C ASP A 527 0.17 6.56 14.94
N GLY A 528 0.80 5.48 14.44
CA GLY A 528 1.83 4.72 15.11
C GLY A 528 1.37 3.98 16.36
N ARG A 529 0.06 3.88 16.62
CA ARG A 529 -0.49 3.22 17.82
C ARG A 529 -0.62 1.70 17.67
N GLY A 530 -0.38 1.16 16.49
CA GLY A 530 -0.56 -0.26 16.22
C GLY A 530 -0.57 -0.60 14.74
N TYR A 531 -1.13 -1.78 14.47
CA TYR A 531 -1.36 -2.30 13.14
C TYR A 531 -2.84 -2.62 12.96
N ASP A 532 -3.29 -2.73 11.72
CA ASP A 532 -4.58 -3.30 11.36
C ASP A 532 -4.44 -4.37 10.29
N VAL A 533 -5.31 -5.37 10.36
CA VAL A 533 -5.52 -6.34 9.29
C VAL A 533 -6.31 -5.67 8.17
N ARG A 534 -5.76 -5.66 6.95
CA ARG A 534 -6.38 -5.09 5.76
C ARG A 534 -6.84 -6.13 4.74
N LYS A 535 -6.32 -7.37 4.78
CA LYS A 535 -6.85 -8.49 3.98
C LYS A 535 -6.80 -9.81 4.72
N LEU A 536 -7.77 -10.68 4.44
CA LEU A 536 -7.86 -12.06 4.89
C LEU A 536 -8.21 -12.97 3.70
N GLY A 537 -7.25 -13.73 3.21
CA GLY A 537 -7.38 -14.47 1.95
C GLY A 537 -7.71 -13.49 0.80
N HIS A 538 -8.85 -13.70 0.14
CA HIS A 538 -9.36 -12.84 -0.93
C HIS A 538 -10.30 -11.72 -0.43
N TYR A 539 -10.57 -11.63 0.88
CA TYR A 539 -11.47 -10.61 1.44
C TYR A 539 -10.70 -9.37 1.88
N ASP A 540 -11.17 -8.20 1.43
CA ASP A 540 -10.66 -6.90 1.90
C ASP A 540 -11.29 -6.52 3.25
N VAL A 541 -10.44 -6.25 4.24
CA VAL A 541 -10.82 -5.81 5.59
C VAL A 541 -10.73 -4.29 5.64
N ARG A 542 -11.89 -3.63 5.51
CA ARG A 542 -11.99 -2.17 5.47
C ARG A 542 -11.84 -1.54 6.87
N ALA A 543 -11.52 -0.25 6.89
CA ALA A 543 -11.44 0.52 8.12
C ALA A 543 -12.74 0.42 8.95
N GLY A 544 -12.62 -0.04 10.19
CA GLY A 544 -13.75 -0.28 11.10
C GLY A 544 -14.25 -1.73 11.17
N HIS A 545 -13.85 -2.61 10.24
CA HIS A 545 -14.11 -4.05 10.37
C HIS A 545 -13.24 -4.66 11.46
N LEU A 546 -13.83 -5.55 12.26
CA LEU A 546 -13.13 -6.36 13.24
C LEU A 546 -12.85 -7.75 12.70
N VAL A 547 -11.66 -8.27 13.02
CA VAL A 547 -11.26 -9.64 12.73
C VAL A 547 -11.29 -10.42 14.04
N TYR A 548 -12.31 -11.24 14.19
CA TYR A 548 -12.47 -12.16 15.30
C TYR A 548 -11.68 -13.43 15.02
N ILE A 549 -10.92 -13.90 16.01
CA ILE A 549 -10.20 -15.16 15.93
C ILE A 549 -10.77 -16.09 16.99
N ASN A 550 -11.43 -17.14 16.53
CA ASN A 550 -12.04 -18.19 17.32
C ASN A 550 -11.37 -19.52 16.99
N ASP A 551 -10.06 -19.58 17.25
CA ASP A 551 -9.23 -20.76 17.02
C ASP A 551 -8.45 -21.06 18.31
N THR A 552 -8.83 -22.15 18.98
CA THR A 552 -8.26 -22.55 20.27
C THR A 552 -6.83 -23.09 20.12
N THR A 553 -6.42 -23.49 18.91
CA THR A 553 -5.10 -24.08 18.64
C THR A 553 -3.95 -23.09 18.81
N ILE A 554 -4.23 -21.78 18.73
CA ILE A 554 -3.24 -20.69 18.87
C ILE A 554 -2.64 -20.65 20.29
N PHE A 555 -3.33 -21.22 21.29
CA PHE A 555 -2.89 -21.21 22.69
C PHE A 555 -2.27 -22.55 23.15
N GLY A 556 -2.11 -23.52 22.25
CA GLY A 556 -1.45 -24.80 22.55
C GLY A 556 0.03 -24.61 22.87
N HIS A 557 0.56 -25.32 23.90
CA HIS A 557 1.98 -25.26 24.26
C HIS A 557 2.88 -25.88 23.18
N PRO A 558 4.13 -25.39 22.99
CA PRO A 558 5.02 -25.89 21.93
C PRO A 558 5.67 -27.24 22.25
N ASP A 559 5.56 -27.73 23.49
CA ASP A 559 6.15 -29.00 23.91
C ASP A 559 5.20 -30.15 23.57
N GLY A 560 5.61 -30.93 22.56
CA GLY A 560 4.88 -32.05 21.98
C GLY A 560 4.69 -33.26 22.89
N THR A 561 4.07 -33.09 24.05
CA THR A 561 3.56 -34.21 24.85
C THR A 561 2.24 -33.84 25.49
N LYS A 562 1.20 -34.61 25.14
CA LYS A 562 -0.22 -34.53 25.54
C LYS A 562 -1.09 -33.64 24.65
N ASP A 563 -1.15 -33.99 23.37
CA ASP A 563 -2.42 -33.87 22.63
C ASP A 563 -3.39 -34.92 23.16
N SER A 564 -4.15 -34.53 24.18
CA SER A 564 -5.40 -35.16 24.54
C SER A 564 -6.33 -34.05 24.98
N ASP A 565 -7.09 -33.50 24.02
CA ASP A 565 -8.54 -33.33 24.18
C ASP A 565 -9.18 -32.78 22.90
N HIS A 566 -10.15 -33.56 22.40
CA HIS A 566 -11.20 -33.21 21.44
C HIS A 566 -10.83 -33.04 19.96
N VAL A 567 -10.24 -34.06 19.35
CA VAL A 567 -10.32 -34.27 17.90
C VAL A 567 -10.98 -35.63 17.69
N ARG A 568 -12.04 -35.71 16.86
CA ARG A 568 -12.53 -37.01 16.36
C ARG A 568 -11.32 -37.76 15.83
N PRO A 569 -11.09 -39.04 16.17
CA PRO A 569 -10.01 -39.80 15.57
C PRO A 569 -10.31 -39.90 14.07
N LEU A 570 -9.62 -39.08 13.28
CA LEU A 570 -9.84 -38.96 11.84
C LEU A 570 -9.07 -40.03 11.08
N ASP A 571 -8.13 -40.73 11.73
CA ASP A 571 -7.38 -41.85 11.18
C ASP A 571 -8.13 -43.15 11.50
N MET A 572 -8.59 -43.84 10.45
CA MET A 572 -9.19 -45.17 10.56
C MET A 572 -8.14 -46.21 10.14
N PRO A 573 -7.64 -47.04 11.07
CA PRO A 573 -6.81 -48.19 10.70
C PRO A 573 -7.66 -49.22 9.94
N MET A 574 -7.12 -49.71 8.84
CA MET A 574 -7.77 -50.61 7.91
C MET A 574 -6.84 -51.74 7.51
N ARG A 575 -7.42 -52.91 7.28
CA ARG A 575 -6.74 -54.07 6.70
C ARG A 575 -7.35 -54.40 5.35
N PHE A 576 -6.52 -54.49 4.32
CA PHE A 576 -6.88 -55.05 3.01
C PHE A 576 -6.26 -56.42 2.84
N HIS A 577 -7.04 -57.40 2.39
CA HIS A 577 -6.53 -58.73 2.08
C HIS A 577 -7.18 -59.37 0.85
N ILE A 578 -6.57 -60.42 0.30
CA ILE A 578 -7.09 -61.12 -0.89
C ILE A 578 -7.67 -62.47 -0.49
N GLU A 579 -8.96 -62.69 -0.75
CA GLU A 579 -9.59 -64.00 -0.70
C GLU A 579 -9.57 -64.65 -2.08
N SER A 580 -9.06 -65.88 -2.19
CA SER A 580 -9.02 -66.65 -3.45
C SER A 580 -10.16 -67.66 -3.50
N ALA A 581 -10.82 -67.80 -4.65
CA ALA A 581 -11.94 -68.74 -4.82
C ALA A 581 -11.52 -70.22 -4.98
N SER A 582 -10.22 -70.56 -4.85
CA SER A 582 -9.75 -71.95 -4.98
C SER A 582 -8.74 -72.35 -3.91
N GLU A 583 -9.24 -72.84 -2.77
CA GLU A 583 -8.55 -73.90 -2.03
C GLU A 583 -8.71 -75.22 -2.79
N LEU A 584 -7.85 -75.49 -3.78
CA LEU A 584 -7.53 -76.86 -4.20
C LEU A 584 -6.29 -76.87 -5.12
N GLY A 585 -5.21 -77.53 -4.68
CA GLY A 585 -4.27 -78.18 -5.60
C GLY A 585 -2.87 -77.55 -5.74
N THR A 586 -1.92 -78.22 -5.09
CA THR A 586 -0.47 -78.31 -5.33
C THR A 586 0.08 -77.99 -6.73
N ASP A 587 1.26 -77.34 -6.70
CA ASP A 587 2.43 -77.41 -7.59
C ASP A 587 2.31 -76.99 -9.07
N ILE A 588 3.11 -75.98 -9.43
CA ILE A 588 4.30 -76.02 -10.33
C ILE A 588 4.53 -74.58 -10.84
N TYR A 589 5.66 -73.95 -10.50
CA TYR A 589 6.59 -73.28 -11.45
C TYR A 589 7.70 -72.49 -10.71
N THR A 590 8.91 -72.98 -10.96
CA THR A 590 10.23 -72.35 -10.92
C THR A 590 10.32 -70.81 -10.99
N GLY A 591 11.04 -70.23 -10.02
CA GLY A 591 12.22 -69.40 -10.31
C GLY A 591 12.07 -67.88 -10.30
N HIS A 592 12.04 -67.25 -9.11
CA HIS A 592 12.84 -66.09 -8.68
C HIS A 592 12.37 -65.63 -7.29
N PRO A 593 13.23 -65.60 -6.25
CA PRO A 593 12.86 -65.09 -4.95
C PRO A 593 13.10 -63.58 -4.93
N ASP A 594 12.04 -62.79 -4.94
CA ASP A 594 11.90 -61.55 -4.16
C ASP A 594 10.63 -60.78 -4.62
N LEU A 595 9.77 -60.45 -3.65
CA LEU A 595 8.54 -59.61 -3.71
C LEU A 595 7.17 -60.28 -3.97
N LEU A 596 6.92 -61.47 -3.40
CA LEU A 596 5.58 -62.07 -3.32
C LEU A 596 5.33 -62.65 -1.92
N ASP A 597 4.79 -61.83 -0.98
CA ASP A 597 4.07 -62.32 0.22
C ASP A 597 3.43 -61.21 1.09
N THR A 598 2.65 -60.29 0.53
CA THR A 598 1.73 -59.48 1.36
C THR A 598 0.30 -59.72 0.90
N ALA A 599 -0.25 -60.86 1.31
CA ALA A 599 -1.69 -61.13 1.22
C ALA A 599 -2.51 -60.19 2.11
N ASP A 600 -1.86 -59.56 3.09
CA ASP A 600 -2.42 -58.60 4.04
C ASP A 600 -1.68 -57.26 4.00
N VAL A 601 -2.43 -56.16 4.00
CA VAL A 601 -1.93 -54.79 4.01
C VAL A 601 -2.66 -54.01 5.11
N PHE A 602 -1.90 -53.41 6.03
CA PHE A 602 -2.43 -52.53 7.07
C PHE A 602 -2.11 -51.07 6.75
N VAL A 603 -3.13 -50.24 6.62
CA VAL A 603 -3.03 -48.84 6.20
C VAL A 603 -4.02 -47.97 6.98
N SER A 604 -3.78 -46.67 7.02
CA SER A 604 -4.71 -45.70 7.61
C SER A 604 -5.38 -44.86 6.53
N GLY A 605 -6.66 -44.53 6.74
CA GLY A 605 -7.44 -43.65 5.87
C GLY A 605 -8.24 -42.64 6.67
N TYR A 606 -8.71 -41.58 6.00
CA TYR A 606 -9.32 -40.44 6.67
C TYR A 606 -10.84 -40.44 6.53
N THR A 607 -11.56 -40.30 7.65
CA THR A 607 -13.03 -40.34 7.67
C THR A 607 -13.65 -39.01 7.24
N ALA A 608 -14.78 -39.07 6.52
CA ALA A 608 -15.60 -37.89 6.27
C ALA A 608 -16.31 -37.39 7.55
N LEU A 609 -16.58 -36.08 7.62
CA LEU A 609 -17.36 -35.50 8.72
C LEU A 609 -18.89 -35.67 8.53
N PHE A 610 -19.30 -36.29 7.43
CA PHE A 610 -20.68 -36.65 7.09
C PHE A 610 -20.77 -38.12 6.64
N GLY A 611 -21.99 -38.68 6.64
CA GLY A 611 -22.21 -40.11 6.42
C GLY A 611 -22.16 -40.91 7.72
N ALA A 612 -21.95 -42.22 7.62
CA ALA A 612 -21.87 -43.13 8.76
C ALA A 612 -20.61 -42.89 9.62
N VAL A 613 -20.74 -43.01 10.94
CA VAL A 613 -19.62 -42.87 11.89
C VAL A 613 -18.93 -44.23 12.05
N LEU A 614 -17.69 -44.33 11.55
CA LEU A 614 -16.96 -45.61 11.44
C LEU A 614 -16.13 -45.98 12.69
N ALA A 615 -16.06 -45.12 13.70
CA ALA A 615 -15.16 -45.25 14.85
C ALA A 615 -15.84 -45.60 16.19
N SER A 616 -17.15 -45.88 16.21
CA SER A 616 -17.87 -46.05 17.49
C SER A 616 -18.68 -47.34 17.62
N GLY A 617 -18.67 -48.23 16.63
CA GLY A 617 -19.53 -49.44 16.61
C GLY A 617 -21.03 -49.15 16.78
N ALA A 618 -21.43 -47.88 16.65
CA ALA A 618 -22.75 -47.39 17.02
C ALA A 618 -23.26 -46.44 15.93
N SER A 619 -24.34 -46.86 15.29
CA SER A 619 -25.15 -46.01 14.42
C SER A 619 -25.89 -44.95 15.22
N SER A 620 -25.86 -43.71 14.76
CA SER A 620 -26.57 -42.59 15.42
C SER A 620 -28.11 -42.74 15.40
N LYS A 621 -28.65 -43.72 14.65
CA LYS A 621 -30.10 -43.91 14.45
C LYS A 621 -30.59 -45.37 14.41
N GLY A 622 -29.79 -46.34 14.90
CA GLY A 622 -30.25 -47.73 15.06
C GLY A 622 -30.38 -48.57 13.79
N LEU A 623 -29.89 -48.10 12.63
CA LEU A 623 -29.61 -48.95 11.46
C LEU A 623 -28.20 -49.54 11.58
N PRO A 624 -27.96 -50.82 11.27
CA PRO A 624 -26.62 -51.41 11.34
C PRO A 624 -25.67 -50.71 10.35
N LEU A 625 -24.45 -50.41 10.81
CA LEU A 625 -23.36 -49.90 9.98
C LEU A 625 -23.04 -50.94 8.89
N ARG A 626 -23.24 -50.61 7.61
CA ARG A 626 -22.95 -51.54 6.50
C ARG A 626 -21.45 -51.67 6.23
N MET A 627 -20.67 -50.62 6.55
CA MET A 627 -19.22 -50.55 6.31
C MET A 627 -18.36 -51.17 7.44
N ASP A 628 -18.97 -51.61 8.54
CA ASP A 628 -18.31 -52.11 9.76
C ASP A 628 -18.63 -53.60 9.99
N SER A 629 -18.40 -54.42 8.96
CA SER A 629 -18.62 -55.87 9.01
C SER A 629 -17.40 -56.57 9.61
N GLU A 630 -17.57 -57.33 10.69
CA GLU A 630 -16.52 -58.19 11.26
C GLU A 630 -15.99 -59.23 10.25
N ALA A 631 -16.81 -59.60 9.26
CA ALA A 631 -16.45 -60.53 8.18
C ALA A 631 -15.67 -59.87 7.03
N GLY A 632 -15.45 -58.55 7.09
CA GLY A 632 -14.90 -57.76 5.98
C GLY A 632 -15.91 -57.48 4.86
N LEU A 633 -15.58 -56.55 3.97
CA LEU A 633 -16.39 -56.15 2.82
C LEU A 633 -15.57 -56.18 1.54
N ALA A 634 -16.17 -56.67 0.47
CA ALA A 634 -15.54 -56.67 -0.83
C ALA A 634 -15.28 -55.25 -1.33
N VAL A 635 -14.09 -55.00 -1.85
CA VAL A 635 -13.72 -53.77 -2.55
C VAL A 635 -13.96 -53.97 -4.04
N ALA A 636 -14.75 -53.10 -4.66
CA ALA A 636 -15.07 -53.15 -6.08
C ALA A 636 -14.74 -51.82 -6.76
N ARG A 637 -14.46 -51.87 -8.07
CA ARG A 637 -14.31 -50.67 -8.93
C ARG A 637 -15.16 -50.82 -10.17
N ASP A 638 -15.65 -49.70 -10.70
CA ASP A 638 -16.33 -49.66 -12.00
C ASP A 638 -15.41 -48.97 -13.02
N PRO A 639 -14.89 -49.69 -14.02
CA PRO A 639 -14.04 -49.10 -15.06
C PRO A 639 -14.71 -47.98 -15.86
N SER A 640 -16.04 -47.97 -15.94
CA SER A 640 -16.81 -46.95 -16.66
C SER A 640 -17.09 -45.69 -15.82
N ASN A 641 -16.99 -45.78 -14.48
CA ASN A 641 -17.25 -44.69 -13.54
C ASN A 641 -16.07 -44.48 -12.57
N HIS A 642 -14.88 -44.26 -13.14
CA HIS A 642 -13.62 -44.17 -12.38
C HIS A 642 -13.59 -43.09 -11.29
N TYR A 643 -14.35 -42.01 -11.48
CA TYR A 643 -14.48 -40.92 -10.51
C TYR A 643 -15.70 -41.07 -9.59
N GLY A 644 -16.60 -42.03 -9.80
CA GLY A 644 -17.83 -42.14 -9.00
C GLY A 644 -18.77 -40.93 -9.08
N CYS A 645 -18.70 -40.17 -10.18
CA CYS A 645 -19.49 -38.96 -10.38
C CYS A 645 -20.81 -39.23 -11.14
N GLU A 646 -20.94 -40.41 -11.75
CA GLU A 646 -22.12 -40.82 -12.50
C GLU A 646 -22.93 -41.88 -11.74
N MET A 647 -24.16 -42.15 -12.17
CA MET A 647 -24.94 -43.27 -11.63
C MET A 647 -24.34 -44.59 -12.08
N TYR A 648 -24.28 -45.58 -11.17
CA TYR A 648 -23.81 -46.92 -11.52
C TYR A 648 -24.91 -47.71 -12.23
N ASP A 649 -24.57 -48.30 -13.38
CA ASP A 649 -25.50 -49.12 -14.19
C ASP A 649 -25.84 -50.46 -13.52
N GLN A 650 -25.00 -50.94 -12.61
CA GLN A 650 -25.15 -52.20 -11.89
C GLN A 650 -25.38 -51.96 -10.40
N ALA A 651 -26.28 -52.74 -9.80
CA ALA A 651 -26.46 -52.73 -8.35
C ALA A 651 -25.21 -53.29 -7.67
N MET A 652 -24.74 -52.60 -6.63
CA MET A 652 -23.52 -52.90 -5.87
C MET A 652 -23.84 -53.17 -4.40
N PRO A 653 -24.60 -54.24 -4.07
CA PRO A 653 -25.00 -54.51 -2.70
C PRO A 653 -23.79 -54.94 -1.86
N ASP A 654 -23.66 -54.34 -0.68
CA ASP A 654 -22.70 -54.77 0.38
C ASP A 654 -21.23 -54.80 -0.06
N VAL A 655 -20.86 -53.94 -1.01
CA VAL A 655 -19.46 -53.69 -1.41
C VAL A 655 -19.03 -52.27 -1.06
N VAL A 656 -17.72 -52.06 -0.96
CA VAL A 656 -17.10 -50.73 -0.83
C VAL A 656 -16.51 -50.34 -2.18
N VAL A 657 -16.99 -49.21 -2.74
CA VAL A 657 -16.59 -48.79 -4.09
C VAL A 657 -15.31 -47.95 -4.01
N LEU A 658 -14.29 -48.33 -4.77
CA LEU A 658 -13.04 -47.59 -4.92
C LEU A 658 -13.12 -46.64 -6.11
N VAL A 659 -12.95 -45.34 -5.85
CA VAL A 659 -12.99 -44.27 -6.86
C VAL A 659 -11.84 -43.30 -6.69
N GLN A 660 -11.49 -42.56 -7.75
CA GLN A 660 -10.53 -41.46 -7.66
C GLN A 660 -11.20 -40.12 -7.38
N ARG A 661 -10.41 -39.21 -6.80
CA ARG A 661 -10.73 -37.79 -6.78
C ARG A 661 -10.95 -37.30 -8.22
N GLY A 662 -12.05 -36.59 -8.44
CA GLY A 662 -12.46 -36.05 -9.74
C GLY A 662 -13.17 -34.72 -9.54
N GLU A 663 -13.95 -34.28 -10.53
CA GLU A 663 -14.59 -32.96 -10.51
C GLU A 663 -15.82 -32.87 -9.58
N CYS A 664 -16.43 -34.00 -9.22
CA CYS A 664 -17.57 -34.04 -8.28
C CYS A 664 -17.14 -34.09 -6.79
N THR A 665 -18.03 -33.62 -5.93
CA THR A 665 -17.83 -33.53 -4.48
C THR A 665 -17.79 -34.92 -3.81
N PHE A 666 -17.25 -34.98 -2.58
CA PHE A 666 -17.26 -36.22 -1.79
C PHE A 666 -18.69 -36.64 -1.42
N LEU A 667 -19.59 -35.67 -1.19
CA LEU A 667 -20.99 -35.93 -0.90
C LEU A 667 -21.70 -36.55 -2.12
N GLU A 668 -21.46 -36.06 -3.33
CA GLU A 668 -22.03 -36.63 -4.55
C GLU A 668 -21.56 -38.07 -4.78
N LYS A 669 -20.26 -38.36 -4.58
CA LYS A 669 -19.74 -39.74 -4.68
C LYS A 669 -20.43 -40.67 -3.69
N LEU A 670 -20.64 -40.21 -2.45
CA LEU A 670 -21.35 -40.97 -1.41
C LEU A 670 -22.82 -41.21 -1.79
N LEU A 671 -23.49 -40.21 -2.36
CA LEU A 671 -24.87 -40.31 -2.84
C LEU A 671 -25.01 -41.29 -4.01
N MET A 672 -24.10 -41.26 -4.99
CA MET A 672 -24.11 -42.18 -6.12
C MET A 672 -23.88 -43.62 -5.67
N ALA A 673 -22.93 -43.84 -4.77
CA ALA A 673 -22.67 -45.15 -4.19
C ALA A 673 -23.86 -45.66 -3.35
N LYS A 674 -24.49 -44.77 -2.57
CA LYS A 674 -25.71 -45.10 -1.83
C LYS A 674 -26.85 -45.50 -2.77
N ALA A 675 -27.04 -44.77 -3.87
CA ALA A 675 -28.06 -45.08 -4.87
C ALA A 675 -27.84 -46.46 -5.53
N ALA A 676 -26.59 -46.88 -5.69
CA ALA A 676 -26.21 -48.21 -6.17
C ALA A 676 -26.34 -49.32 -5.12
N GLY A 677 -26.59 -48.99 -3.85
CA GLY A 677 -26.73 -49.94 -2.75
C GLY A 677 -25.44 -50.30 -2.02
N ALA A 678 -24.34 -49.59 -2.28
CA ALA A 678 -23.02 -49.83 -1.70
C ALA A 678 -22.98 -49.59 -0.18
N ALA A 679 -22.06 -50.28 0.50
CA ALA A 679 -21.80 -50.12 1.93
C ALA A 679 -20.97 -48.86 2.26
N GLY A 680 -20.15 -48.41 1.30
CA GLY A 680 -19.33 -47.22 1.47
C GLY A 680 -18.48 -46.89 0.24
N VAL A 681 -17.70 -45.82 0.35
CA VAL A 681 -16.82 -45.34 -0.72
C VAL A 681 -15.40 -45.14 -0.19
N LEU A 682 -14.41 -45.68 -0.90
CA LEU A 682 -12.99 -45.36 -0.76
C LEU A 682 -12.62 -44.35 -1.85
N VAL A 683 -12.19 -43.15 -1.47
CA VAL A 683 -11.75 -42.13 -2.42
C VAL A 683 -10.24 -42.00 -2.39
N VAL A 684 -9.57 -42.34 -3.49
CA VAL A 684 -8.13 -42.12 -3.64
C VAL A 684 -7.87 -40.64 -3.93
N SER A 685 -7.13 -40.00 -3.02
CA SER A 685 -6.71 -38.60 -3.11
C SER A 685 -5.64 -38.40 -4.19
N THR A 686 -5.55 -37.19 -4.73
CA THR A 686 -4.41 -36.73 -5.56
C THR A 686 -3.27 -36.17 -4.71
N GLU A 687 -3.50 -35.92 -3.43
CA GLU A 687 -2.57 -35.29 -2.50
C GLU A 687 -2.20 -36.24 -1.36
N GLN A 688 -0.92 -36.23 -0.96
CA GLN A 688 -0.36 -37.06 0.13
C GLN A 688 -0.80 -36.63 1.54
N VAL A 689 -1.60 -35.57 1.65
CA VAL A 689 -2.03 -34.99 2.93
C VAL A 689 -3.42 -35.53 3.31
N ALA A 690 -3.68 -35.64 4.61
CA ALA A 690 -4.99 -35.97 5.16
C ALA A 690 -6.06 -34.97 4.68
N LEU A 691 -7.03 -35.46 3.91
CA LEU A 691 -8.19 -34.69 3.48
C LEU A 691 -9.39 -35.12 4.32
N ASN A 692 -10.06 -34.15 4.95
CA ASN A 692 -11.28 -34.38 5.72
C ASN A 692 -12.48 -33.86 4.92
N PRO A 693 -13.25 -34.73 4.23
CA PRO A 693 -14.44 -34.31 3.51
C PRO A 693 -15.45 -33.62 4.44
N THR A 694 -15.88 -32.43 4.04
CA THR A 694 -16.97 -31.66 4.68
C THR A 694 -18.06 -31.37 3.65
N ALA A 695 -19.29 -31.15 4.14
CA ALA A 695 -20.45 -30.78 3.34
C ALA A 695 -21.25 -29.72 4.10
N ASP A 696 -21.92 -28.83 3.37
CA ASP A 696 -22.73 -27.78 3.98
C ASP A 696 -24.02 -28.35 4.59
N ARG A 697 -24.58 -27.65 5.58
CA ARG A 697 -25.81 -28.07 6.27
C ARG A 697 -27.00 -28.16 5.30
N LEU A 698 -27.14 -27.23 4.36
CA LEU A 698 -28.23 -27.28 3.36
C LEU A 698 -28.06 -28.43 2.38
N GLU A 699 -26.82 -28.81 2.06
CA GLU A 699 -26.53 -29.95 1.20
C GLU A 699 -26.86 -31.27 1.90
N LEU A 700 -26.51 -31.40 3.18
CA LEU A 700 -26.84 -32.57 4.00
C LEU A 700 -28.35 -32.71 4.23
N GLU A 701 -29.08 -31.60 4.44
CA GLU A 701 -30.53 -31.62 4.55
C GLU A 701 -31.20 -32.08 3.24
N LYS A 702 -30.64 -31.73 2.07
CA LYS A 702 -31.11 -32.18 0.76
C LYS A 702 -30.71 -33.63 0.43
N ALA A 703 -29.54 -34.05 0.88
CA ALA A 703 -29.00 -35.39 0.66
C ALA A 703 -29.79 -36.49 1.39
N GLY A 704 -30.60 -36.11 2.38
CA GLY A 704 -31.41 -37.05 3.16
C GLY A 704 -30.59 -37.80 4.20
N ASP A 705 -31.09 -38.97 4.63
CA ASP A 705 -30.37 -39.79 5.61
C ASP A 705 -29.16 -40.47 4.94
N LEU A 706 -27.97 -40.32 5.51
CA LEU A 706 -26.71 -40.95 5.06
C LEU A 706 -26.05 -41.78 6.18
N SER A 707 -26.76 -42.04 7.28
CA SER A 707 -26.21 -42.70 8.46
C SER A 707 -25.78 -44.16 8.24
N ASP A 708 -26.15 -44.76 7.12
CA ASP A 708 -25.92 -46.17 6.76
C ASP A 708 -24.78 -46.40 5.76
N VAL A 709 -24.20 -45.33 5.17
CA VAL A 709 -23.12 -45.42 4.17
C VAL A 709 -21.93 -44.55 4.60
N GLY A 710 -20.73 -45.12 4.62
CA GLY A 710 -19.49 -44.45 5.03
C GLY A 710 -18.63 -43.95 3.87
N LEU A 711 -17.77 -42.96 4.15
CA LEU A 711 -16.75 -42.48 3.20
C LEU A 711 -15.40 -42.38 3.89
N LEU A 712 -14.39 -42.98 3.24
CA LEU A 712 -12.98 -42.93 3.66
C LEU A 712 -12.12 -42.41 2.50
N VAL A 713 -11.14 -41.57 2.82
CA VAL A 713 -10.18 -41.02 1.87
C VAL A 713 -8.82 -41.70 2.06
N LEU A 714 -8.25 -42.20 0.96
CA LEU A 714 -6.95 -42.86 0.93
C LEU A 714 -5.89 -41.92 0.34
N PRO A 715 -4.69 -41.83 0.95
CA PRO A 715 -3.51 -41.27 0.29
C PRO A 715 -3.21 -41.89 -1.09
N PRO A 716 -2.53 -41.18 -2.01
CA PRO A 716 -2.25 -41.67 -3.35
C PRO A 716 -1.39 -42.95 -3.37
N ASP A 717 -0.44 -43.09 -2.45
CA ASP A 717 0.42 -44.27 -2.32
C ASP A 717 -0.36 -45.50 -1.82
N VAL A 718 -1.24 -45.31 -0.83
CA VAL A 718 -2.16 -46.34 -0.34
C VAL A 718 -3.18 -46.72 -1.42
N GLY A 719 -3.76 -45.74 -2.11
CA GLY A 719 -4.71 -45.99 -3.18
C GLY A 719 -4.10 -46.78 -4.33
N LEU A 720 -2.86 -46.47 -4.73
CA LEU A 720 -2.12 -47.22 -5.74
C LEU A 720 -1.89 -48.68 -5.32
N LEU A 721 -1.63 -48.92 -4.03
CA LEU A 721 -1.48 -50.26 -3.49
C LEU A 721 -2.78 -51.07 -3.62
N VAL A 722 -3.93 -50.48 -3.26
CA VAL A 722 -5.24 -51.13 -3.39
C VAL A 722 -5.61 -51.37 -4.86
N TYR A 723 -5.30 -50.43 -5.76
CA TYR A 723 -5.47 -50.63 -7.21
C TYR A 723 -4.67 -51.82 -7.74
N ASN A 724 -3.40 -51.94 -7.34
CA ASN A 724 -2.56 -53.08 -7.72
C ASN A 724 -3.10 -54.42 -7.17
N MET A 725 -3.77 -54.42 -6.02
CA MET A 725 -4.42 -55.62 -5.47
C MET A 725 -5.66 -56.01 -6.29
N LEU A 726 -6.46 -55.04 -6.73
CA LEU A 726 -7.62 -55.27 -7.60
C LEU A 726 -7.20 -55.81 -8.97
N ASP A 727 -6.18 -55.21 -9.61
CA ASP A 727 -5.65 -55.68 -10.90
C ASP A 727 -5.25 -57.17 -10.83
N ARG A 728 -4.56 -57.58 -9.75
CA ARG A 728 -4.11 -58.96 -9.56
C ARG A 728 -5.25 -59.96 -9.32
N THR A 729 -6.33 -59.53 -8.68
CA THR A 729 -7.47 -60.39 -8.33
C THR A 729 -8.40 -60.59 -9.51
N GLU A 730 -8.59 -59.55 -10.33
CA GLU A 730 -9.33 -59.62 -11.59
C GLU A 730 -8.66 -60.58 -12.60
N GLU A 731 -7.32 -60.68 -12.62
CA GLU A 731 -6.58 -61.60 -13.49
C GLU A 731 -6.58 -63.07 -13.01
N ARG A 732 -6.72 -63.31 -11.69
CA ARG A 732 -6.49 -64.64 -11.07
C ARG A 732 -7.71 -65.24 -10.37
N GLY A 733 -8.87 -64.57 -10.38
CA GLY A 733 -10.12 -65.08 -9.81
C GLY A 733 -10.22 -64.98 -8.29
N GLY A 734 -9.72 -63.88 -7.70
CA GLY A 734 -9.84 -63.57 -6.27
C GLY A 734 -10.69 -62.31 -6.00
N GLN A 735 -10.82 -61.94 -4.73
CA GLN A 735 -11.54 -60.75 -4.29
C GLN A 735 -10.73 -60.00 -3.22
N VAL A 736 -10.64 -58.67 -3.33
CA VAL A 736 -10.03 -57.82 -2.30
C VAL A 736 -11.08 -57.51 -1.24
N VAL A 737 -10.73 -57.72 0.03
CA VAL A 737 -11.61 -57.52 1.18
C VAL A 737 -11.02 -56.45 2.12
N LEU A 738 -11.86 -55.47 2.49
CA LEU A 738 -11.58 -54.42 3.48
C LEU A 738 -12.15 -54.83 4.84
N GLN A 739 -11.34 -54.72 5.89
CA GLN A 739 -11.76 -54.86 7.29
C GLN A 739 -11.31 -53.63 8.09
N LEU A 740 -12.21 -53.08 8.90
CA LEU A 740 -11.95 -51.97 9.81
C LEU A 740 -11.53 -52.51 11.19
N ASP A 741 -10.56 -51.87 11.86
CA ASP A 741 -10.13 -52.27 13.23
C ASP A 741 -10.56 -51.22 14.27
N PRO A 742 -11.66 -51.45 15.02
CA PRO A 742 -12.14 -50.53 16.03
C PRO A 742 -11.44 -50.64 17.40
N GLU A 743 -10.62 -51.66 17.68
CA GLU A 743 -10.08 -51.92 19.03
C GLU A 743 -8.85 -51.05 19.41
N GLN A 744 -8.33 -50.20 18.51
CA GLN A 744 -7.19 -49.31 18.78
C GLN A 744 -7.57 -47.86 19.18
N LEU A 745 -8.81 -47.60 19.59
CA LEU A 745 -9.27 -46.27 19.97
C LEU A 745 -9.12 -45.97 21.48
N PRO A 746 -8.67 -44.78 21.91
CA PRO A 746 -8.59 -44.42 23.33
C PRO A 746 -9.97 -44.27 23.97
N LEU A 747 -10.15 -44.83 25.17
CA LEU A 747 -11.38 -44.74 25.98
C LEU A 747 -11.73 -43.30 26.40
N LEU A 748 -13.00 -42.93 26.24
CA LEU A 748 -13.59 -41.64 26.64
C LEU A 748 -13.87 -41.57 28.16
N PRO A 749 -13.64 -40.43 28.84
CA PRO A 749 -14.25 -40.11 30.13
C PRO A 749 -15.55 -39.29 30.01
N GLU A 750 -16.43 -39.43 31.00
CA GLU A 750 -17.75 -38.78 31.13
C GLU A 750 -17.68 -37.24 31.29
N PRO A 751 -18.72 -36.48 30.84
CA PRO A 751 -18.68 -35.01 30.78
C PRO A 751 -18.85 -34.34 32.15
N ALA A 752 -17.95 -33.40 32.46
CA ALA A 752 -18.10 -32.46 33.57
C ALA A 752 -18.89 -31.20 33.14
N GLU A 753 -19.78 -30.75 34.01
CA GLU A 753 -20.69 -29.62 33.81
C GLU A 753 -19.98 -28.29 33.50
N ALA A 754 -20.51 -27.56 32.50
CA ALA A 754 -20.04 -26.25 32.11
C ALA A 754 -20.40 -25.18 33.16
N GLN A 755 -19.39 -24.53 33.73
CA GLN A 755 -19.56 -23.27 34.45
C GLN A 755 -19.44 -22.10 33.47
N THR A 756 -20.45 -21.23 33.47
CA THR A 756 -20.51 -19.94 32.79
C THR A 756 -19.43 -18.99 33.30
N ALA A 757 -18.55 -18.51 32.41
CA ALA A 757 -17.57 -17.48 32.74
C ALA A 757 -17.98 -16.11 32.15
N GLU A 758 -17.86 -15.08 32.99
CA GLU A 758 -18.20 -13.68 32.76
C GLU A 758 -17.36 -13.01 31.66
N ALA A 759 -17.92 -11.96 31.05
CA ALA A 759 -17.33 -11.16 29.98
C ALA A 759 -15.98 -10.54 30.37
N ALA A 760 -14.89 -11.16 29.93
CA ALA A 760 -13.53 -10.62 30.01
C ALA A 760 -13.29 -9.56 28.92
N SER A 761 -12.44 -8.57 29.22
CA SER A 761 -11.94 -7.58 28.26
C SER A 761 -11.36 -8.28 27.01
N PRO A 762 -11.64 -7.80 25.79
CA PRO A 762 -11.24 -8.48 24.57
C PRO A 762 -9.70 -8.58 24.48
N LYS A 763 -9.18 -9.79 24.30
CA LYS A 763 -7.74 -9.99 24.06
C LYS A 763 -7.41 -9.60 22.62
N ILE A 764 -6.31 -8.87 22.43
CA ILE A 764 -5.85 -8.32 21.15
C ILE A 764 -4.46 -8.89 20.85
N MET A 765 -4.16 -9.15 19.57
CA MET A 765 -2.83 -9.63 19.16
C MET A 765 -1.81 -8.49 19.11
N TYR A 766 -0.52 -8.84 19.18
CA TYR A 766 0.58 -7.88 19.08
C TYR A 766 1.56 -8.32 17.99
N LEU A 767 2.07 -7.37 17.22
CA LEU A 767 3.14 -7.55 16.25
C LEU A 767 4.27 -6.59 16.62
N ASN A 768 5.51 -7.09 16.76
CA ASN A 768 6.68 -6.26 17.12
C ASN A 768 6.47 -5.35 18.35
N GLY A 769 5.69 -5.81 19.33
CA GLY A 769 5.40 -5.06 20.56
C GLY A 769 4.29 -4.01 20.46
N LEU A 770 3.64 -3.83 19.31
CA LEU A 770 2.49 -2.95 19.13
C LEU A 770 1.20 -3.75 18.88
N PRO A 771 0.02 -3.26 19.33
CA PRO A 771 -1.23 -3.99 19.22
C PRO A 771 -1.77 -3.99 17.78
N LEU A 772 -2.47 -5.07 17.41
CA LEU A 772 -3.20 -5.23 16.17
C LEU A 772 -4.68 -4.84 16.41
N LEU A 773 -5.00 -3.55 16.28
CA LEU A 773 -6.13 -2.91 16.93
C LEU A 773 -7.50 -3.38 16.45
N ASN A 774 -7.60 -3.84 15.20
CA ASN A 774 -8.83 -4.40 14.66
C ASN A 774 -8.99 -5.92 14.86
N THR A 775 -8.19 -6.56 15.73
CA THR A 775 -8.35 -7.99 16.05
C THR A 775 -8.94 -8.26 17.42
N ARG A 776 -9.73 -9.33 17.53
CA ARG A 776 -10.37 -9.76 18.79
C ARG A 776 -10.27 -11.27 18.92
N LEU A 777 -9.60 -11.75 19.96
CA LEU A 777 -9.57 -13.19 20.28
C LEU A 777 -10.84 -13.55 21.06
N LEU A 778 -11.64 -14.43 20.49
CA LEU A 778 -12.82 -15.03 21.13
C LEU A 778 -12.33 -16.30 21.82
N ILE A 779 -12.24 -16.26 23.16
CA ILE A 779 -11.81 -17.38 24.02
C ILE A 779 -12.96 -17.74 24.93
#